data_AF-A0A6L4WSU6-F1
#
_entry.id   AF-A0A6L4WSU6-F1
#
_cell.length_a   1.000
_cell.length_b   1.000
_cell.length_c   1.000
_cell.angle_alpha   90.00
_cell.angle_beta   90.00
_cell.angle_gamma   90.00
#
_symmetry.space_group_name_H-M   'P 1'
#
loop_
_entity.id
_entity.type
_entity.pdbx_description
1 polymer ?
#
loop_
_entity_poly.entity_id
_entity_poly.type
_entity_poly.pdbx_seq_one_letter_code
_entity_poly.pdbx_strand_id
1 'polypeptide(L)'
;MANKSLINVSKHEDKLRKIIKLNEIGSTIYTDKSSEALSFGCSKSEFIEALKKDIDKTAKDLIDSKDILLSINNGLVMDINSLDNNVESFFGKTYNKIGNKVTLSGVRFFLNEKTFPTKTEIINSIYLNVLNTNKKDLKNLSNALALYETSNEQIKKAVLYPSIVLADELIERIGHISTKFNNYRNTMEFDEKLSFDTTFKRSGITEVIQNSTYINKDGILQCVHTQKSAARKIASKLMNNEFKYIEAVEIDGDGDCEKAYKLIKQIERLKINSTHKFTLKFRKLGNLHARGVFFQSGLIVAEDVRDTSALLHEIAHFIHLSNTNIYNHDFVNYMIAKLRSRINFNNLNVTELEKEAIIKKDAYYTDSKEVIARALEVASLFAFEEGKFIQSTEEFDLIKSREFYAKYEGIYFDFLSFNDETINEMNKLYTLFYDTTYDEILDTNIDNFVKIDTSYSRIEKEKDAYSILKEERKRQEKEKKALFSLVTSSNIELIIQNKGSLTLRELALVIISNISYCGGHNKSMTAANWSYVCNDKSGIVLILLEEMQENLSNKDYIGFLYELKITKLLEGIKTFALAKGFSVSTRMSIKAHIKEHITDSYFFKLKENMRFIFKTPLFFADTNLLNNTEFVTKTIDVHPLVVQHLEEIKLIEKENLIKYFLYFLEKFPKKSIYMSTSSLMLNKRIMKKYLQSLDSINYLARFSGKTFDTEEIVDVLLEKFPESQEYIFERIGDNLKNNYDFMSKHISLNKDLERFIGDEIKYLFTKEESIIQKIDIVVSNEKESITQEADNNTDFEDLIKSSEIVDFTHTETGEILKVFRIKEKISNFKAFNKYVIKKEIAYYSRIANGFIIQNIEKVATVTGSTLYSQELMDLFSSGKLF
;
A
#
# COMPACT_ATOMS: atom_id res chain seq x y z
N MET A 1 35.56 30.12 -25.56
CA MET A 1 35.56 30.04 -24.09
C MET A 1 35.00 31.35 -23.58
N ALA A 2 33.77 31.33 -23.03
CA ALA A 2 33.13 32.55 -22.52
C ALA A 2 33.73 32.91 -21.15
N ASN A 3 34.11 34.17 -20.95
CA ASN A 3 34.55 34.73 -19.68
C ASN A 3 33.47 34.51 -18.60
N LYS A 4 33.58 33.44 -17.81
CA LYS A 4 32.89 33.32 -16.52
C LYS A 4 33.56 34.33 -15.59
N SER A 5 32.81 35.30 -15.06
CA SER A 5 33.34 36.29 -14.14
C SER A 5 34.00 35.62 -12.93
N LEU A 6 35.23 36.01 -12.58
CA LEU A 6 36.01 35.53 -11.41
C LEU A 6 35.19 35.47 -10.10
N ILE A 7 34.16 36.33 -9.96
CA ILE A 7 33.23 36.39 -8.82
C ILE A 7 32.40 35.10 -8.65
N ASN A 8 32.04 34.40 -9.73
CA ASN A 8 31.24 33.16 -9.63
C ASN A 8 32.09 31.99 -9.17
N VAL A 9 33.36 31.89 -9.61
CA VAL A 9 34.26 30.79 -9.24
C VAL A 9 34.59 30.83 -7.74
N SER A 10 34.92 32.01 -7.19
CA SER A 10 35.20 32.20 -5.77
C SER A 10 34.04 31.78 -4.86
N LYS A 11 32.79 32.10 -5.24
CA LYS A 11 31.60 31.72 -4.46
C LYS A 11 31.36 30.20 -4.43
N HIS A 12 31.72 29.49 -5.50
CA HIS A 12 31.60 28.04 -5.58
C HIS A 12 32.78 27.32 -4.89
N GLU A 13 33.95 27.96 -4.86
CA GLU A 13 35.13 27.50 -4.13
C GLU A 13 34.89 27.50 -2.62
N ASP A 14 34.36 28.59 -2.05
CA ASP A 14 34.09 28.69 -0.61
C ASP A 14 33.12 27.60 -0.11
N LYS A 15 32.07 27.34 -0.89
CA LYS A 15 31.10 26.26 -0.62
C LYS A 15 31.77 24.89 -0.67
N LEU A 16 32.59 24.63 -1.69
CA LEU A 16 33.30 23.36 -1.85
C LEU A 16 34.28 23.13 -0.68
N ARG A 17 35.06 24.14 -0.31
CA ARG A 17 35.99 24.07 0.83
C ARG A 17 35.26 23.78 2.14
N LYS A 18 34.07 24.36 2.35
CA LYS A 18 33.22 24.04 3.51
C LYS A 18 32.74 22.59 3.49
N ILE A 19 32.30 22.06 2.36
CA ILE A 19 31.94 20.64 2.22
C ILE A 19 33.14 19.73 2.50
N ILE A 20 34.32 20.07 1.99
CA ILE A 20 35.56 19.30 2.24
C ILE A 20 35.83 19.25 3.74
N LYS A 21 35.89 20.40 4.42
CA LYS A 21 36.10 20.45 5.88
C LYS A 21 35.06 19.64 6.65
N LEU A 22 33.77 19.72 6.30
CA LEU A 22 32.71 18.91 6.91
C LEU A 22 32.89 17.40 6.72
N ASN A 23 33.44 16.99 5.58
CA ASN A 23 33.75 15.58 5.31
C ASN A 23 34.98 15.12 6.12
N GLU A 24 36.00 15.96 6.27
CA GLU A 24 37.21 15.64 7.05
C GLU A 24 36.92 15.42 8.55
N ILE A 25 35.97 16.16 9.11
CA ILE A 25 35.52 16.00 10.51
C ILE A 25 34.46 14.91 10.69
N GLY A 26 33.94 14.35 9.60
CA GLY A 26 32.94 13.27 9.62
C GLY A 26 31.48 13.71 9.80
N SER A 27 31.15 14.98 9.55
CA SER A 27 29.75 15.44 9.39
C SER A 27 29.18 14.99 8.04
N THR A 28 30.01 14.91 7.00
CA THR A 28 29.67 14.39 5.65
C THR A 28 28.61 15.17 4.85
N ILE A 29 27.48 15.57 5.43
CA ILE A 29 26.39 16.34 4.79
C ILE A 29 25.98 17.53 5.67
N TYR A 30 25.15 18.42 5.11
CA TYR A 30 24.50 19.48 5.88
C TYR A 30 23.41 18.90 6.79
N THR A 31 23.22 19.50 7.97
CA THR A 31 22.15 19.11 8.92
C THR A 31 21.46 20.31 9.54
N ASP A 32 21.47 21.47 8.89
CA ASP A 32 20.91 22.71 9.45
C ASP A 32 19.43 22.55 9.82
N LYS A 33 18.60 22.10 8.87
CA LYS A 33 17.14 22.00 9.06
C LYS A 33 16.76 20.79 9.90
N SER A 34 17.47 19.69 9.73
CA SER A 34 17.25 18.47 10.52
C SER A 34 17.63 18.66 11.99
N SER A 35 18.73 19.35 12.28
CA SER A 35 19.10 19.72 13.66
C SER A 35 18.10 20.69 14.27
N GLU A 36 17.62 21.64 13.47
CA GLU A 36 16.55 22.57 13.86
C GLU A 36 15.29 21.79 14.26
N ALA A 37 14.80 20.90 13.39
CA ALA A 37 13.62 20.06 13.67
C ALA A 37 13.76 19.25 14.98
N LEU A 38 14.95 18.71 15.27
CA LEU A 38 15.22 18.00 16.53
C LEU A 38 15.18 18.94 17.75
N SER A 39 15.77 20.13 17.64
CA SER A 39 15.79 21.10 18.74
C SER A 39 14.40 21.66 19.10
N PHE A 40 13.48 21.73 18.13
CA PHE A 40 12.11 22.21 18.33
C PHE A 40 11.10 21.11 18.68
N GLY A 41 11.53 19.86 18.81
CA GLY A 41 10.63 18.74 19.08
C GLY A 41 9.60 18.52 17.99
N CYS A 42 9.93 18.86 16.73
CA CYS A 42 9.07 18.61 15.57
C CYS A 42 8.74 17.12 15.44
N SER A 43 7.66 16.83 14.70
CA SER A 43 7.27 15.44 14.48
C SER A 43 8.34 14.66 13.68
N LYS A 44 8.29 13.33 13.74
CA LYS A 44 9.24 12.49 13.01
C LYS A 44 9.08 12.69 11.51
N SER A 45 7.84 12.85 11.01
CA SER A 45 7.61 13.14 9.59
C SER A 45 8.19 14.50 9.16
N GLU A 46 8.09 15.53 10.00
CA GLU A 46 8.67 16.85 9.77
C GLU A 46 10.20 16.81 9.75
N PHE A 47 10.82 16.04 10.64
CA PHE A 47 12.26 15.79 10.64
C PHE A 47 12.74 15.17 9.32
N ILE A 48 12.03 14.18 8.78
CA ILE A 48 12.38 13.55 7.49
C ILE A 48 12.31 14.55 6.34
N GLU A 49 11.30 15.43 6.33
CA GLU A 49 11.19 16.50 5.32
C GLU A 49 12.30 17.55 5.45
N ALA A 50 12.71 17.87 6.68
CA ALA A 50 13.86 18.73 6.93
C ALA A 50 15.17 18.11 6.41
N LEU A 51 15.39 16.82 6.68
CA LEU A 51 16.55 16.06 6.20
C LEU A 51 16.62 16.02 4.66
N LYS A 52 15.49 15.80 3.98
CA LYS A 52 15.44 15.85 2.50
C LYS A 52 15.91 17.19 1.95
N LYS A 53 15.51 18.30 2.60
CA LYS A 53 15.94 19.65 2.21
C LYS A 53 17.44 19.86 2.42
N ASP A 54 18.01 19.31 3.49
CA ASP A 54 19.46 19.37 3.74
C ASP A 54 20.25 18.60 2.65
N ILE A 55 19.82 17.39 2.30
CA ILE A 55 20.43 16.57 1.23
C ILE A 55 20.35 17.28 -0.12
N ASP A 56 19.19 17.84 -0.47
CA ASP A 56 19.00 18.56 -1.72
C ASP A 56 19.90 19.80 -1.81
N LYS A 57 20.17 20.45 -0.67
CA LYS A 57 21.09 21.59 -0.56
C LYS A 57 22.55 21.13 -0.72
N THR A 58 22.97 20.07 -0.02
CA THR A 58 24.31 19.48 -0.18
C THR A 58 24.57 19.06 -1.62
N ALA A 59 23.62 18.36 -2.25
CA ALA A 59 23.74 17.93 -3.64
C ALA A 59 23.78 19.12 -4.61
N LYS A 60 23.01 20.18 -4.34
CA LYS A 60 23.06 21.41 -5.15
C LYS A 60 24.42 22.08 -5.07
N ASP A 61 25.00 22.23 -3.89
CA ASP A 61 26.31 22.87 -3.75
C ASP A 61 27.43 22.03 -4.41
N LEU A 62 27.37 20.69 -4.35
CA LEU A 62 28.29 19.82 -5.11
C LEU A 62 28.17 20.00 -6.64
N ILE A 63 26.94 20.16 -7.15
CA ILE A 63 26.69 20.43 -8.57
C ILE A 63 27.19 21.82 -8.97
N ASP A 64 26.94 22.82 -8.12
CA ASP A 64 27.40 24.19 -8.34
C ASP A 64 28.95 24.25 -8.38
N SER A 65 29.65 23.34 -7.68
CA SER A 65 31.11 23.21 -7.68
C SER A 65 31.67 22.31 -8.80
N LYS A 66 30.84 21.87 -9.75
CA LYS A 66 31.23 20.96 -10.85
C LYS A 66 32.45 21.45 -11.64
N ASP A 67 32.48 22.73 -12.00
CA ASP A 67 33.56 23.26 -12.83
C ASP A 67 34.92 23.15 -12.14
N ILE A 68 34.97 23.41 -10.82
CA ILE A 68 36.19 23.29 -10.01
C ILE A 68 36.66 21.83 -9.95
N LEU A 69 35.72 20.89 -9.73
CA LEU A 69 36.03 19.45 -9.70
C LEU A 69 36.51 18.90 -11.05
N LEU A 70 35.97 19.42 -12.16
CA LEU A 70 36.39 19.06 -13.52
C LEU A 70 37.66 19.79 -13.98
N SER A 71 38.04 20.88 -13.31
CA SER A 71 39.27 21.63 -13.61
C SER A 71 40.55 20.92 -13.14
N ILE A 72 40.42 19.81 -12.41
CA ILE A 72 41.55 19.08 -11.84
C ILE A 72 42.34 18.42 -12.97
N ASN A 73 43.61 18.81 -13.09
CA ASN A 73 44.51 18.28 -14.12
C ASN A 73 45.94 18.17 -13.57
N ASN A 74 46.62 17.07 -13.86
CA ASN A 74 48.00 16.80 -13.43
C ASN A 74 48.26 17.03 -11.92
N GLY A 75 47.28 16.73 -11.06
CA GLY A 75 47.41 16.91 -9.61
C GLY A 75 47.23 18.35 -9.11
N LEU A 76 46.79 19.27 -9.98
CA LEU A 76 46.47 20.67 -9.66
C LEU A 76 44.99 20.98 -9.91
N VAL A 77 44.42 21.87 -9.11
CA VAL A 77 43.08 22.43 -9.29
C VAL A 77 43.21 23.74 -10.07
N MET A 78 42.72 23.80 -11.31
CA MET A 78 43.02 24.92 -12.22
C MET A 78 42.10 26.14 -12.02
N ASP A 79 40.84 25.93 -11.60
CA ASP A 79 39.83 26.98 -11.47
C ASP A 79 39.61 27.39 -9.99
N ILE A 80 40.68 27.85 -9.31
CA ILE A 80 40.62 28.40 -7.94
C ILE A 80 41.47 29.66 -7.80
N ASN A 81 41.13 30.52 -6.82
CA ASN A 81 41.85 31.78 -6.58
C ASN A 81 43.04 31.65 -5.60
N SER A 82 43.50 30.42 -5.32
CA SER A 82 44.57 30.13 -4.34
C SER A 82 45.92 29.90 -5.00
N LEU A 83 46.99 30.40 -4.37
CA LEU A 83 48.39 30.13 -4.74
C LEU A 83 48.80 28.68 -4.46
N ASP A 84 48.19 28.04 -3.46
CA ASP A 84 48.31 26.61 -3.22
C ASP A 84 47.12 25.90 -3.88
N ASN A 85 47.39 25.29 -5.05
CA ASN A 85 46.40 24.63 -5.88
C ASN A 85 46.66 23.13 -6.06
N ASN A 86 47.50 22.54 -5.20
CA ASN A 86 47.71 21.10 -5.19
C ASN A 86 46.42 20.38 -4.75
N VAL A 87 46.02 19.34 -5.47
CA VAL A 87 44.80 18.55 -5.17
C VAL A 87 44.84 17.92 -3.77
N GLU A 88 46.02 17.48 -3.31
CA GLU A 88 46.20 16.92 -1.98
C GLU A 88 46.04 17.98 -0.90
N SER A 89 46.53 19.20 -1.15
CA SER A 89 46.35 20.33 -0.22
C SER A 89 44.89 20.79 -0.19
N PHE A 90 44.24 20.87 -1.35
CA PHE A 90 42.87 21.38 -1.46
C PHE A 90 41.82 20.41 -0.89
N PHE A 91 41.93 19.11 -1.17
CA PHE A 91 40.95 18.10 -0.78
C PHE A 91 41.34 17.28 0.46
N GLY A 92 42.60 17.38 0.90
CA GLY A 92 43.08 16.73 2.11
C GLY A 92 42.73 15.25 2.20
N LYS A 93 42.08 14.84 3.29
CA LYS A 93 41.72 13.42 3.52
C LYS A 93 40.62 12.89 2.60
N THR A 94 39.93 13.77 1.87
CA THR A 94 38.84 13.38 0.96
C THR A 94 39.35 12.90 -0.40
N TYR A 95 40.63 13.11 -0.71
CA TYR A 95 41.27 12.63 -1.93
C TYR A 95 41.94 11.26 -1.74
N ASN A 96 41.64 10.32 -2.62
CA ASN A 96 42.25 9.00 -2.68
C ASN A 96 43.20 8.91 -3.89
N LYS A 97 44.51 8.89 -3.60
CA LYS A 97 45.58 8.85 -4.60
C LYS A 97 45.57 7.58 -5.46
N ILE A 98 45.31 6.41 -4.84
CA ILE A 98 45.38 5.10 -5.52
C ILE A 98 44.28 4.97 -6.58
N GLY A 99 43.09 5.54 -6.31
CA GLY A 99 41.95 5.49 -7.22
C GLY A 99 41.72 6.77 -8.02
N ASN A 100 42.63 7.75 -7.93
CA ASN A 100 42.50 9.10 -8.51
C ASN A 100 41.08 9.69 -8.36
N LYS A 101 40.55 9.68 -7.14
CA LYS A 101 39.15 10.05 -6.87
C LYS A 101 38.99 10.89 -5.61
N VAL A 102 38.04 11.79 -5.61
CA VAL A 102 37.62 12.60 -4.46
C VAL A 102 36.29 12.05 -3.94
N THR A 103 36.18 11.83 -2.63
CA THR A 103 34.93 11.37 -1.99
C THR A 103 34.36 12.46 -1.09
N LEU A 104 33.20 13.01 -1.46
CA LEU A 104 32.52 14.06 -0.70
C LEU A 104 31.05 13.69 -0.51
N SER A 105 30.54 13.82 0.71
CA SER A 105 29.16 13.51 1.07
C SER A 105 28.74 12.08 0.70
N GLY A 106 29.67 11.14 0.77
CA GLY A 106 29.45 9.76 0.32
C GLY A 106 29.42 9.59 -1.21
N VAL A 107 29.68 10.62 -2.01
CA VAL A 107 29.73 10.57 -3.47
C VAL A 107 31.16 10.50 -3.96
N ARG A 108 31.44 9.61 -4.92
CA ARG A 108 32.77 9.43 -5.51
C ARG A 108 32.84 10.18 -6.83
N PHE A 109 33.80 11.09 -6.94
CA PHE A 109 34.13 11.85 -8.14
C PHE A 109 35.46 11.32 -8.68
N PHE A 110 35.43 10.65 -9.83
CA PHE A 110 36.63 10.17 -10.50
C PHE A 110 37.28 11.31 -11.27
N LEU A 111 38.54 11.61 -10.96
CA LEU A 111 39.27 12.71 -11.58
C LEU A 111 39.70 12.30 -13.00
N ASN A 112 39.62 13.22 -13.95
CA ASN A 112 39.90 13.04 -15.39
C ASN A 112 38.86 12.26 -16.21
N GLU A 113 37.73 11.85 -15.62
CA GLU A 113 36.58 11.36 -16.40
C GLU A 113 35.77 12.53 -16.96
N LYS A 114 35.33 12.44 -18.23
CA LYS A 114 34.51 13.49 -18.88
C LYS A 114 33.08 13.56 -18.31
N THR A 115 32.63 12.53 -17.62
CA THR A 115 31.25 12.38 -17.15
C THR A 115 31.14 12.79 -15.69
N PHE A 116 30.38 13.86 -15.43
CA PHE A 116 30.07 14.31 -14.07
C PHE A 116 28.67 13.80 -13.66
N PRO A 117 28.49 13.28 -12.43
CA PRO A 117 27.20 12.79 -11.96
C PRO A 117 26.11 13.87 -12.02
N THR A 118 24.92 13.49 -12.47
CA THR A 118 23.73 14.34 -12.40
C THR A 118 23.32 14.60 -10.95
N LYS A 119 22.56 15.67 -10.71
CA LYS A 119 22.04 15.98 -9.36
C LYS A 119 21.29 14.78 -8.75
N THR A 120 20.54 14.05 -9.56
CA THR A 120 19.80 12.85 -9.13
C THR A 120 20.73 11.71 -8.70
N GLU A 121 21.81 11.48 -9.43
CA GLU A 121 22.82 10.45 -9.09
C GLU A 121 23.58 10.81 -7.80
N ILE A 122 23.90 12.10 -7.61
CA ILE A 122 24.50 12.61 -6.36
C ILE A 122 23.55 12.37 -5.19
N ILE A 123 22.28 12.79 -5.31
CA ILE A 123 21.26 12.59 -4.28
C ILE A 123 21.10 11.10 -3.93
N ASN A 124 21.01 10.23 -4.93
CA ASN A 124 20.88 8.79 -4.72
C ASN A 124 22.12 8.20 -4.02
N SER A 125 23.31 8.68 -4.38
CA SER A 125 24.56 8.27 -3.73
C SER A 125 24.63 8.73 -2.27
N ILE A 126 24.15 9.94 -1.95
CA ILE A 126 24.03 10.42 -0.57
C ILE A 126 23.07 9.51 0.21
N TYR A 127 21.86 9.25 -0.31
CA TYR A 127 20.90 8.36 0.35
C TYR A 127 21.50 6.98 0.66
N LEU A 128 22.18 6.38 -0.31
CA LEU A 128 22.74 5.03 -0.14
C LEU A 128 23.96 5.03 0.78
N ASN A 129 24.94 5.90 0.53
CA ASN A 129 26.25 5.82 1.18
C ASN A 129 26.30 6.53 2.53
N VAL A 130 25.42 7.50 2.79
CA VAL A 130 25.33 8.21 4.08
C VAL A 130 24.20 7.67 4.93
N LEU A 131 23.03 7.43 4.33
CA LEU A 131 21.82 7.04 5.08
C LEU A 131 21.49 5.56 5.01
N ASN A 132 22.17 4.78 4.16
CA ASN A 132 21.84 3.36 3.90
C ASN A 132 20.37 3.16 3.47
N THR A 133 19.83 4.08 2.69
CA THR A 133 18.46 4.04 2.19
C THR A 133 18.39 4.56 0.75
N ASN A 134 17.20 4.63 0.17
CA ASN A 134 16.98 5.29 -1.12
C ASN A 134 15.86 6.34 -1.03
N LYS A 135 15.80 7.20 -2.04
CA LYS A 135 14.84 8.32 -2.10
C LYS A 135 13.38 7.87 -2.00
N LYS A 136 13.05 6.70 -2.57
CA LYS A 136 11.68 6.17 -2.59
C LYS A 136 11.29 5.68 -1.20
N ASP A 137 12.18 4.97 -0.52
CA ASP A 137 11.93 4.42 0.81
C ASP A 137 11.82 5.54 1.84
N LEU A 138 12.67 6.57 1.75
CA LEU A 138 12.54 7.74 2.62
C LEU A 138 11.24 8.53 2.38
N LYS A 139 10.73 8.55 1.13
CA LYS A 139 9.42 9.12 0.83
C LYS A 139 8.28 8.28 1.42
N ASN A 140 8.36 6.95 1.30
CA ASN A 140 7.38 6.04 1.89
C ASN A 140 7.38 6.16 3.42
N LEU A 141 8.56 6.22 4.04
CA LEU A 141 8.74 6.43 5.47
C LEU A 141 8.08 7.73 5.94
N SER A 142 8.35 8.84 5.26
CA SER A 142 7.74 10.14 5.57
C SER A 142 6.20 10.11 5.51
N ASN A 143 5.64 9.45 4.49
CA ASN A 143 4.18 9.32 4.35
C ASN A 143 3.59 8.40 5.43
N ALA A 144 4.27 7.30 5.75
CA ALA A 144 3.87 6.36 6.78
C ALA A 144 3.88 7.02 8.17
N LEU A 145 4.91 7.83 8.47
CA LEU A 145 5.00 8.62 9.70
C LEU A 145 3.88 9.66 9.79
N ALA A 146 3.61 10.41 8.72
CA ALA A 146 2.53 11.39 8.72
C ALA A 146 1.16 10.72 8.98
N LEU A 147 0.92 9.54 8.40
CA LEU A 147 -0.29 8.75 8.68
C LEU A 147 -0.29 8.21 10.12
N TYR A 148 0.85 7.76 10.63
CA TYR A 148 0.96 7.30 12.01
C TYR A 148 0.64 8.43 12.98
N GLU A 149 1.20 9.62 12.77
CA GLU A 149 1.05 10.80 13.62
C GLU A 149 -0.41 11.31 13.64
N THR A 150 -1.13 11.19 12.52
CA THR A 150 -2.51 11.71 12.36
C THR A 150 -3.61 10.68 12.62
N SER A 151 -3.31 9.38 12.62
CA SER A 151 -4.32 8.33 12.76
C SER A 151 -4.67 8.03 14.21
N ASN A 152 -5.97 7.93 14.52
CA ASN A 152 -6.45 7.42 15.82
C ASN A 152 -6.81 5.92 15.78
N GLU A 153 -6.81 5.30 14.60
CA GLU A 153 -7.11 3.86 14.47
C GLU A 153 -5.92 3.01 14.96
N GLN A 154 -6.18 2.13 15.93
CA GLN A 154 -5.17 1.25 16.50
C GLN A 154 -4.52 0.34 15.45
N ILE A 155 -5.28 -0.13 14.47
CA ILE A 155 -4.76 -1.03 13.44
C ILE A 155 -3.78 -0.33 12.51
N LYS A 156 -4.06 0.94 12.19
CA LYS A 156 -3.13 1.77 11.43
C LYS A 156 -1.87 2.04 12.25
N LYS A 157 -2.01 2.37 13.54
CA LYS A 157 -0.86 2.56 14.45
C LYS A 157 0.02 1.30 14.54
N ALA A 158 -0.57 0.12 14.72
CA ALA A 158 0.18 -1.13 14.79
C ALA A 158 0.96 -1.42 13.50
N VAL A 159 0.28 -1.35 12.34
CA VAL A 159 0.88 -1.61 11.03
C VAL A 159 1.98 -0.59 10.67
N LEU A 160 1.81 0.66 11.09
CA LEU A 160 2.76 1.74 10.82
C LEU A 160 3.87 1.85 11.87
N TYR A 161 3.81 1.13 12.99
CA TYR A 161 4.81 1.21 14.06
C TYR A 161 6.27 0.99 13.59
N PRO A 162 6.57 0.08 12.63
CA PRO A 162 7.93 -0.04 12.08
C PRO A 162 8.48 1.27 11.50
N SER A 163 7.62 2.18 11.03
CA SER A 163 8.05 3.50 10.55
C SER A 163 8.66 4.36 11.66
N ILE A 164 8.19 4.22 12.90
CA ILE A 164 8.71 4.95 14.06
C ILE A 164 10.12 4.47 14.39
N VAL A 165 10.33 3.15 14.45
CA VAL A 165 11.65 2.56 14.72
C VAL A 165 12.66 2.96 13.65
N LEU A 166 12.30 2.85 12.37
CA LEU A 166 13.15 3.29 11.26
C LEU A 166 13.48 4.79 11.33
N ALA A 167 12.53 5.62 11.78
CA ALA A 167 12.76 7.04 11.97
C ALA A 167 13.74 7.30 13.13
N ASP A 168 13.61 6.59 14.24
CA ASP A 168 14.51 6.73 15.39
C ASP A 168 15.95 6.33 15.03
N GLU A 169 16.15 5.21 14.32
CA GLU A 169 17.48 4.81 13.80
C GLU A 169 18.10 5.89 12.89
N LEU A 170 17.29 6.51 12.04
CA LEU A 170 17.74 7.57 11.16
C LEU A 170 18.05 8.85 11.94
N ILE A 171 17.22 9.20 12.93
CA ILE A 171 17.43 10.35 13.81
C ILE A 171 18.73 10.17 14.58
N GLU A 172 19.01 8.99 15.14
CA GLU A 172 20.26 8.70 15.86
C GLU A 172 21.47 8.90 14.95
N ARG A 173 21.42 8.32 13.73
CA ARG A 173 22.49 8.46 12.73
C ARG A 173 22.74 9.92 12.35
N ILE A 174 21.67 10.69 12.07
CA ILE A 174 21.78 12.12 11.77
C ILE A 174 22.22 12.91 13.00
N GLY A 175 21.82 12.51 14.22
CA GLY A 175 22.23 13.13 15.47
C GLY A 175 23.74 13.06 15.67
N HIS A 176 24.38 11.95 15.33
CA HIS A 176 25.84 11.84 15.35
C HIS A 176 26.52 12.76 14.34
N ILE A 177 25.96 12.88 13.14
CA ILE A 177 26.43 13.81 12.11
C ILE A 177 26.28 15.25 12.58
N SER A 178 25.09 15.60 13.09
CA SER A 178 24.72 16.92 13.59
C SER A 178 25.60 17.35 14.76
N THR A 179 25.93 16.44 15.68
CA THR A 179 26.83 16.72 16.79
C THR A 179 28.21 17.14 16.29
N LYS A 180 28.75 16.44 15.28
CA LYS A 180 30.04 16.81 14.67
C LYS A 180 29.97 18.14 13.92
N PHE A 181 28.87 18.38 13.21
CA PHE A 181 28.58 19.64 12.54
C PHE A 181 28.57 20.82 13.53
N ASN A 182 27.82 20.68 14.63
CA ASN A 182 27.66 21.70 15.66
C ASN A 182 28.97 21.93 16.45
N ASN A 183 29.71 20.87 16.78
CA ASN A 183 31.01 20.99 17.43
C ASN A 183 31.98 21.79 16.55
N TYR A 184 32.03 21.50 15.25
CA TYR A 184 32.85 22.27 14.31
C TYR A 184 32.39 23.73 14.19
N ARG A 185 31.08 23.98 14.15
CA ARG A 185 30.53 25.34 14.17
C ARG A 185 30.88 26.09 15.46
N ASN A 186 30.99 25.39 16.60
CA ASN A 186 31.37 25.98 17.88
C ASN A 186 32.88 26.30 17.97
N THR A 187 33.72 25.66 17.14
CA THR A 187 35.16 25.97 17.07
C THR A 187 35.51 27.12 16.14
N MET A 188 34.53 27.72 15.43
CA MET A 188 34.76 28.84 14.52
C MET A 188 34.84 30.17 15.28
N GLU A 189 35.80 31.01 14.89
CA GLU A 189 35.86 32.40 15.32
C GLU A 189 34.64 33.20 14.80
N PHE A 190 34.31 34.31 15.45
CA PHE A 190 33.07 35.07 15.18
C PHE A 190 32.87 35.43 13.70
N ASP A 191 33.90 35.93 13.01
CA ASP A 191 33.82 36.31 11.60
C ASP A 191 33.75 35.10 10.65
N GLU A 192 34.42 34.00 11.01
CA GLU A 192 34.34 32.73 10.26
C GLU A 192 32.96 32.10 10.42
N LYS A 193 32.39 32.15 11.63
CA LYS A 193 31.04 31.68 11.94
C LYS A 193 30.00 32.52 11.21
N LEU A 194 30.15 33.84 11.17
CA LEU A 194 29.28 34.74 10.41
C LEU A 194 29.38 34.50 8.90
N SER A 195 30.57 34.26 8.35
CA SER A 195 30.78 33.88 6.93
C SER A 195 30.24 32.48 6.60
N PHE A 196 30.42 31.54 7.53
CA PHE A 196 29.82 30.20 7.47
C PHE A 196 28.31 30.36 7.41
N ASP A 197 27.71 30.97 8.42
CA ASP A 197 26.27 31.12 8.58
C ASP A 197 25.63 31.99 7.48
N THR A 198 26.26 33.04 6.96
CA THR A 198 25.73 33.80 5.78
C THR A 198 25.74 33.00 4.48
N THR A 199 26.65 32.03 4.35
CA THR A 199 26.67 31.09 3.20
C THR A 199 25.62 29.98 3.37
N PHE A 200 25.32 29.58 4.61
CA PHE A 200 24.39 28.48 4.96
C PHE A 200 22.94 28.93 5.18
N LYS A 201 22.72 30.07 5.84
CA LYS A 201 21.44 30.72 6.11
C LYS A 201 21.37 31.99 5.28
N ARG A 202 20.75 31.86 4.10
CA ARG A 202 20.49 32.99 3.19
C ARG A 202 19.59 34.10 3.78
N SER A 203 19.03 33.93 4.97
CA SER A 203 18.11 34.92 5.50
C SER A 203 18.84 36.12 6.10
N GLY A 204 20.05 35.97 6.65
CA GLY A 204 20.68 37.00 7.49
C GLY A 204 19.87 37.38 8.74
N ILE A 205 18.58 37.02 8.83
CA ILE A 205 17.61 37.44 9.83
C ILE A 205 17.73 36.65 11.13
N THR A 206 18.21 35.39 11.08
CA THR A 206 18.37 34.59 12.31
C THR A 206 19.54 35.06 13.18
N GLU A 207 20.42 35.90 12.65
CA GLU A 207 21.60 36.41 13.34
C GLU A 207 21.56 37.95 13.45
N VAL A 208 22.34 38.47 14.39
CA VAL A 208 22.56 39.91 14.55
C VAL A 208 23.57 40.34 13.50
N ILE A 209 23.22 41.32 12.66
CA ILE A 209 24.11 41.82 11.60
C ILE A 209 24.97 42.97 12.13
N GLN A 210 26.17 43.18 11.59
CA GLN A 210 27.08 44.24 12.06
C GLN A 210 26.52 45.66 11.94
N ASN A 211 25.66 45.92 10.93
CA ASN A 211 25.06 47.23 10.69
C ASN A 211 23.65 47.33 11.31
N SER A 212 23.48 46.97 12.58
CA SER A 212 22.20 47.10 13.29
C SER A 212 22.38 47.55 14.74
N THR A 213 21.31 48.00 15.38
CA THR A 213 21.27 48.19 16.83
C THR A 213 20.58 46.98 17.45
N TYR A 214 21.29 46.25 18.32
CA TYR A 214 20.79 45.07 19.00
C TYR A 214 20.72 45.30 20.51
N ILE A 215 19.54 45.03 21.07
CA ILE A 215 19.17 45.33 22.45
C ILE A 215 18.53 44.09 23.07
N ASN A 216 19.00 43.68 24.24
CA ASN A 216 18.43 42.56 24.99
C ASN A 216 18.31 42.92 26.49
N LYS A 217 18.06 41.92 27.34
CA LYS A 217 17.99 42.06 28.80
C LYS A 217 19.27 42.60 29.47
N ASP A 218 20.43 42.49 28.81
CA ASP A 218 21.73 42.96 29.31
C ASP A 218 22.00 44.42 28.89
N GLY A 219 21.08 45.02 28.10
CA GLY A 219 21.16 46.39 27.62
C GLY A 219 21.43 46.47 26.11
N ILE A 220 22.14 47.51 25.69
CA ILE A 220 22.49 47.72 24.28
C ILE A 220 23.82 47.03 24.00
N LEU A 221 23.78 45.91 23.29
CA LEU A 221 24.98 45.12 22.96
C LEU A 221 25.66 45.60 21.67
N GLN A 222 24.88 46.16 20.75
CA GLN A 222 25.37 46.73 19.50
C GLN A 222 24.58 48.00 19.17
N CYS A 223 25.24 49.09 18.76
CA CYS A 223 24.57 50.35 18.46
C CYS A 223 25.18 51.04 17.25
N VAL A 224 24.36 51.21 16.21
CA VAL A 224 24.74 51.88 14.95
C VAL A 224 23.98 53.20 14.76
N HIS A 225 22.87 53.39 15.48
CA HIS A 225 21.99 54.57 15.37
C HIS A 225 22.45 55.79 16.18
N THR A 226 22.27 56.99 15.61
CA THR A 226 22.50 58.28 16.29
C THR A 226 21.40 58.64 17.29
N GLN A 227 20.19 58.10 17.12
CA GLN A 227 19.02 58.30 18.00
C GLN A 227 19.10 57.46 19.29
N LYS A 228 20.08 57.79 20.14
CA LYS A 228 20.38 57.02 21.37
C LYS A 228 19.25 57.04 22.42
N SER A 229 18.34 58.02 22.39
CA SER A 229 17.29 58.16 23.42
C SER A 229 16.25 57.03 23.38
N ALA A 230 15.74 56.68 22.20
CA ALA A 230 14.74 55.63 22.02
C ALA A 230 15.31 54.23 22.26
N ALA A 231 16.50 53.94 21.72
CA ALA A 231 17.22 52.70 21.98
C ALA A 231 17.49 52.51 23.48
N ARG A 232 17.84 53.58 24.22
CA ARG A 232 17.97 53.52 25.69
C ARG A 232 16.65 53.26 26.42
N LYS A 233 15.52 53.80 25.94
CA LYS A 233 14.19 53.50 26.52
C LYS A 233 13.86 52.02 26.33
N ILE A 234 14.08 51.47 25.12
CA ILE A 234 13.88 50.04 24.83
C ILE A 234 14.78 49.19 25.74
N ALA A 235 16.07 49.53 25.84
CA ALA A 235 17.03 48.83 26.68
C ALA A 235 16.63 48.84 28.16
N SER A 236 16.29 50.00 28.71
CA SER A 236 15.84 50.14 30.10
C SER A 236 14.64 49.25 30.40
N LYS A 237 13.64 49.24 29.52
CA LYS A 237 12.45 48.38 29.68
C LYS A 237 12.76 46.89 29.57
N LEU A 238 13.64 46.47 28.66
CA LEU A 238 14.06 45.07 28.56
C LEU A 238 14.86 44.62 29.79
N MET A 239 15.79 45.45 30.28
CA MET A 239 16.58 45.20 31.49
C MET A 239 15.70 45.06 32.74
N ASN A 240 14.65 45.89 32.84
CA ASN A 240 13.67 45.83 33.92
C ASN A 240 12.58 44.76 33.72
N ASN A 241 12.65 43.96 32.64
CA ASN A 241 11.66 42.96 32.27
C ASN A 241 10.22 43.53 32.12
N GLU A 242 10.09 44.79 31.70
CA GLU A 242 8.80 45.49 31.53
C GLU A 242 8.06 45.08 30.25
N PHE A 243 8.75 44.54 29.25
CA PHE A 243 8.12 43.97 28.05
C PHE A 243 7.75 42.51 28.30
N LYS A 244 6.46 42.19 28.18
CA LYS A 244 5.91 40.87 28.45
C LYS A 244 6.25 39.88 27.34
N TYR A 245 6.22 40.32 26.07
CA TYR A 245 6.28 39.41 24.92
C TYR A 245 7.61 39.43 24.18
N ILE A 246 8.43 40.45 24.41
CA ILE A 246 9.66 40.67 23.65
C ILE A 246 10.88 40.43 24.54
N GLU A 247 11.80 39.56 24.10
CA GLU A 247 13.05 39.26 24.81
C GLU A 247 14.23 40.11 24.32
N ALA A 248 14.22 40.47 23.03
CA ALA A 248 15.28 41.20 22.37
C ALA A 248 14.71 41.95 21.16
N VAL A 249 15.38 43.04 20.80
CA VAL A 249 15.03 43.89 19.68
C VAL A 249 16.26 44.13 18.81
N GLU A 250 16.12 43.94 17.51
CA GLU A 250 17.13 44.31 16.53
C GLU A 250 16.56 45.32 15.53
N ILE A 251 17.30 46.40 15.26
CA ILE A 251 16.89 47.47 14.36
C ILE A 251 18.00 47.67 13.33
N ASP A 252 17.71 47.44 12.06
CA ASP A 252 18.64 47.64 10.94
C ASP A 252 19.22 49.08 10.95
N GLY A 253 20.41 49.28 10.41
CA GLY A 253 21.20 50.51 10.55
C GLY A 253 20.55 51.76 9.91
N ASP A 254 19.51 51.58 9.11
CA ASP A 254 18.65 52.63 8.55
C ASP A 254 17.21 52.62 9.11
N GLY A 255 16.93 51.79 10.10
CA GLY A 255 15.66 51.74 10.82
C GLY A 255 15.51 52.85 11.86
N ASP A 256 14.26 53.09 12.28
CA ASP A 256 13.92 54.15 13.23
C ASP A 256 13.64 53.56 14.63
N CYS A 257 14.44 53.99 15.62
CA CYS A 257 14.33 53.49 16.99
C CYS A 257 13.07 53.98 17.72
N GLU A 258 12.54 55.17 17.41
CA GLU A 258 11.27 55.60 18.00
C GLU A 258 10.09 54.89 17.35
N LYS A 259 10.14 54.61 16.04
CA LYS A 259 9.13 53.76 15.38
C LYS A 259 9.09 52.38 16.02
N ALA A 260 10.25 51.75 16.19
CA ALA A 260 10.37 50.45 16.87
C ALA A 260 9.77 50.51 18.29
N TYR A 261 10.10 51.54 19.07
CA TYR A 261 9.55 51.71 20.42
C TYR A 261 8.03 51.88 20.45
N LYS A 262 7.45 52.65 19.51
CA LYS A 262 5.99 52.82 19.38
C LYS A 262 5.30 51.49 19.01
N LEU A 263 5.86 50.71 18.09
CA LEU A 263 5.32 49.42 17.68
C LEU A 263 5.37 48.39 18.81
N ILE A 264 6.48 48.32 19.54
CA ILE A 264 6.60 47.50 20.74
C ILE A 264 5.47 47.80 21.73
N LYS A 265 5.15 49.07 21.98
CA LYS A 265 4.01 49.43 22.84
C LYS A 265 2.66 48.96 22.32
N GLN A 266 2.47 48.89 21.00
CA GLN A 266 1.22 48.35 20.43
C GLN A 266 1.16 46.83 20.58
N ILE A 267 2.26 46.12 20.35
CA ILE A 267 2.37 44.67 20.56
C ILE A 267 2.05 44.32 22.02
N GLU A 268 2.62 45.05 22.97
CA GLU A 268 2.40 44.82 24.41
C GLU A 268 0.93 45.03 24.85
N ARG A 269 0.11 45.73 24.04
CA ARG A 269 -1.33 45.90 24.29
C ARG A 269 -2.19 44.76 23.73
N LEU A 270 -1.68 43.93 22.81
CA LEU A 270 -2.45 42.85 22.19
C LEU A 270 -2.82 41.73 23.16
N LYS A 271 -2.15 41.64 24.31
CA LYS A 271 -2.35 40.56 25.29
C LYS A 271 -2.24 39.17 24.62
N ILE A 272 -1.11 38.91 23.96
CA ILE A 272 -0.78 37.69 23.20
C ILE A 272 -0.89 36.43 24.08
N ASN A 273 -1.56 35.39 23.57
CA ASN A 273 -1.69 34.08 24.22
C ASN A 273 -0.46 33.18 23.98
N SER A 274 0.65 33.51 24.63
CA SER A 274 1.85 32.68 24.64
C SER A 274 2.63 32.85 25.94
N THR A 275 3.23 31.75 26.42
CA THR A 275 4.18 31.74 27.54
C THR A 275 5.61 32.09 27.10
N HIS A 276 5.87 32.10 25.79
CA HIS A 276 7.19 32.37 25.24
C HIS A 276 7.34 33.86 24.90
N LYS A 277 8.59 34.34 24.95
CA LYS A 277 8.95 35.65 24.40
C LYS A 277 9.59 35.46 23.02
N PHE A 278 9.50 36.49 22.18
CA PHE A 278 10.09 36.48 20.85
C PHE A 278 11.10 37.62 20.67
N THR A 279 12.07 37.40 19.79
CA THR A 279 12.99 38.44 19.32
C THR A 279 12.34 39.20 18.17
N LEU A 280 12.17 40.52 18.34
CA LEU A 280 11.57 41.39 17.34
C LEU A 280 12.65 42.05 16.46
N LYS A 281 12.56 41.87 15.14
CA LYS A 281 13.53 42.43 14.20
C LYS A 281 12.89 43.38 13.20
N PHE A 282 13.37 44.62 13.18
CA PHE A 282 13.03 45.64 12.20
C PHE A 282 14.12 45.65 11.13
N ARG A 283 13.87 45.06 9.96
CA ARG A 283 14.91 44.96 8.91
C ARG A 283 14.36 44.98 7.50
N LYS A 284 15.13 45.48 6.53
CA LYS A 284 14.78 45.28 5.10
C LYS A 284 14.75 43.80 4.74
N LEU A 285 13.60 43.30 4.30
CA LEU A 285 13.39 41.89 3.92
C LEU A 285 13.50 41.66 2.40
N GLY A 286 14.10 42.61 1.68
CA GLY A 286 14.16 42.64 0.20
C GLY A 286 14.71 41.37 -0.46
N ASN A 287 15.64 40.66 0.19
CA ASN A 287 16.19 39.38 -0.30
C ASN A 287 15.23 38.19 -0.16
N LEU A 288 14.23 38.29 0.73
CA LEU A 288 13.18 37.29 0.92
C LEU A 288 11.90 37.59 0.16
N HIS A 289 11.80 38.78 -0.44
CA HIS A 289 10.60 39.26 -1.14
C HIS A 289 9.33 39.17 -0.25
N ALA A 290 9.51 39.40 1.04
CA ALA A 290 8.47 39.31 2.07
C ALA A 290 8.31 40.67 2.77
N ARG A 291 7.13 40.91 3.37
CA ARG A 291 6.82 42.11 4.17
C ARG A 291 6.93 41.84 5.67
N GLY A 292 6.86 40.58 6.05
CA GLY A 292 7.15 40.04 7.37
C GLY A 292 7.61 38.59 7.23
N VAL A 293 8.33 38.09 8.22
CA VAL A 293 8.68 36.66 8.33
C VAL A 293 8.80 36.26 9.80
N PHE A 294 8.09 35.20 10.17
CA PHE A 294 8.30 34.48 11.40
C PHE A 294 9.30 33.33 11.21
N PHE A 295 10.34 33.29 12.05
CA PHE A 295 11.23 32.14 12.17
C PHE A 295 11.02 31.46 13.51
N GLN A 296 10.48 30.24 13.48
CA GLN A 296 10.32 29.39 14.65
C GLN A 296 11.68 29.13 15.35
N SER A 297 12.76 29.04 14.56
CA SER A 297 14.17 28.77 14.93
C SER A 297 14.81 29.59 16.07
N GLY A 298 14.15 30.64 16.52
CA GLY A 298 14.63 31.49 17.61
C GLY A 298 13.53 32.42 18.07
N LEU A 299 12.27 32.01 17.83
CA LEU A 299 11.07 32.82 18.03
C LEU A 299 11.30 34.24 17.51
N ILE A 300 11.63 34.36 16.22
CA ILE A 300 11.95 35.64 15.63
C ILE A 300 10.76 36.12 14.83
N VAL A 301 10.20 37.26 15.24
CA VAL A 301 9.22 38.00 14.45
C VAL A 301 10.00 39.11 13.74
N ALA A 302 10.11 39.02 12.42
CA ALA A 302 10.78 40.03 11.62
C ALA A 302 9.76 40.79 10.75
N GLU A 303 9.80 42.12 10.76
CA GLU A 303 9.04 42.96 9.85
C GLU A 303 9.96 43.72 8.89
N ASP A 304 9.45 44.03 7.69
CA ASP A 304 10.12 44.97 6.81
C ASP A 304 10.01 46.38 7.37
N VAL A 305 11.14 47.06 7.61
CA VAL A 305 11.15 48.43 8.17
C VAL A 305 10.26 49.42 7.40
N ARG A 306 9.99 49.12 6.12
CA ARG A 306 9.20 49.94 5.20
C ARG A 306 7.70 49.64 5.26
N ASP A 307 7.28 48.49 5.78
CA ASP A 307 5.88 48.04 5.78
C ASP A 307 5.55 47.18 7.01
N THR A 308 4.76 47.75 7.93
CA THR A 308 4.37 47.13 9.21
C THR A 308 3.13 46.22 9.10
N SER A 309 2.48 46.17 7.93
CA SER A 309 1.18 45.51 7.76
C SER A 309 1.21 43.98 7.87
N ALA A 310 2.41 43.39 7.91
CA ALA A 310 2.63 41.95 8.09
C ALA A 310 2.85 41.57 9.56
N LEU A 311 3.07 42.52 10.47
CA LEU A 311 3.48 42.20 11.84
C LEU A 311 2.46 41.35 12.61
N LEU A 312 1.16 41.65 12.49
CA LEU A 312 0.10 40.82 13.10
C LEU A 312 0.05 39.40 12.53
N HIS A 313 0.31 39.26 11.22
CA HIS A 313 0.39 37.96 10.56
C HIS A 313 1.51 37.10 11.14
N GLU A 314 2.69 37.69 11.32
CA GLU A 314 3.84 36.98 11.88
C GLU A 314 3.66 36.68 13.37
N ILE A 315 3.00 37.55 14.12
CA ILE A 315 2.62 37.28 15.52
C ILE A 315 1.61 36.13 15.60
N ALA A 316 0.65 36.05 14.67
CA ALA A 316 -0.28 34.95 14.58
C ALA A 316 0.45 33.61 14.32
N HIS A 317 1.45 33.60 13.43
CA HIS A 317 2.33 32.46 13.26
C HIS A 317 3.10 32.10 14.53
N PHE A 318 3.65 33.09 15.23
CA PHE A 318 4.31 32.88 16.51
C PHE A 318 3.40 32.19 17.52
N ILE A 319 2.18 32.67 17.71
CA ILE A 319 1.21 32.08 18.65
C ILE A 319 0.86 30.65 18.22
N HIS A 320 0.42 30.48 16.97
CA HIS A 320 -0.05 29.19 16.45
C HIS A 320 1.03 28.10 16.51
N LEU A 321 2.29 28.47 16.27
CA LEU A 321 3.39 27.50 16.15
C LEU A 321 4.21 27.34 17.44
N SER A 322 4.08 28.24 18.42
CA SER A 322 4.76 28.13 19.73
C SER A 322 3.84 27.65 20.86
N ASN A 323 2.52 27.67 20.67
CA ASN A 323 1.54 27.23 21.67
C ASN A 323 0.86 25.93 21.21
N THR A 324 1.26 24.80 21.79
CA THR A 324 0.74 23.46 21.44
C THR A 324 -0.76 23.31 21.68
N ASN A 325 -1.31 24.04 22.65
CA ASN A 325 -2.75 23.98 22.96
C ASN A 325 -3.56 24.67 21.86
N ILE A 326 -3.03 25.75 21.29
CA ILE A 326 -3.65 26.44 20.14
C ILE A 326 -3.48 25.65 18.85
N TYR A 327 -2.28 25.09 18.62
CA TYR A 327 -1.99 24.30 17.41
C TYR A 327 -2.92 23.11 17.24
N ASN A 328 -3.24 22.41 18.34
CA ASN A 328 -4.12 21.25 18.34
C ASN A 328 -5.58 21.58 18.66
N HIS A 329 -5.95 22.86 18.77
CA HIS A 329 -7.28 23.26 19.22
C HIS A 329 -8.35 22.94 18.16
N ASP A 330 -9.40 22.21 18.53
CA ASP A 330 -10.46 21.77 17.60
C ASP A 330 -11.14 22.95 16.89
N PHE A 331 -11.49 24.01 17.63
CA PHE A 331 -12.06 25.23 17.05
C PHE A 331 -11.13 25.91 16.02
N VAL A 332 -9.81 25.92 16.27
CA VAL A 332 -8.84 26.50 15.33
C VAL A 332 -8.79 25.67 14.06
N ASN A 333 -8.76 24.34 14.19
CA ASN A 333 -8.82 23.42 13.05
C ASN A 333 -10.14 23.53 12.27
N TYR A 334 -11.27 23.72 12.96
CA TYR A 334 -12.56 24.04 12.35
C TYR A 334 -12.50 25.33 11.53
N MET A 335 -11.98 26.42 12.11
CA MET A 335 -11.85 27.71 11.42
C MET A 335 -10.94 27.62 10.20
N ILE A 336 -9.82 26.88 10.29
CA ILE A 336 -8.95 26.62 9.15
C ILE A 336 -9.72 25.90 8.03
N ALA A 337 -10.48 24.85 8.34
CA ALA A 337 -11.25 24.11 7.36
C ALA A 337 -12.36 24.98 6.72
N LYS A 338 -13.12 25.72 7.55
CA LYS A 338 -14.19 26.62 7.13
C LYS A 338 -13.66 27.70 6.18
N LEU A 339 -12.60 28.40 6.58
CA LEU A 339 -12.06 29.53 5.82
C LEU A 339 -11.31 29.10 4.57
N ARG A 340 -10.57 27.99 4.62
CA ARG A 340 -9.92 27.41 3.43
C ARG A 340 -10.95 27.14 2.32
N SER A 341 -12.14 26.66 2.68
CA SER A 341 -13.20 26.37 1.70
C SER A 341 -13.75 27.61 1.00
N ARG A 342 -13.57 28.80 1.59
CA ARG A 342 -14.00 30.11 1.07
C ARG A 342 -12.91 30.83 0.27
N ILE A 343 -11.75 30.24 0.06
CA ILE A 343 -10.73 30.81 -0.83
C ILE A 343 -11.21 30.67 -2.26
N ASN A 344 -11.35 31.81 -2.96
CA ASN A 344 -11.84 31.88 -4.31
C ASN A 344 -11.04 32.89 -5.14
N PHE A 345 -10.05 32.40 -5.90
CA PHE A 345 -9.21 33.27 -6.74
C PHE A 345 -9.98 34.01 -7.84
N ASN A 346 -11.23 33.63 -8.14
CA ASN A 346 -12.05 34.37 -9.10
C ASN A 346 -12.56 35.69 -8.52
N ASN A 347 -12.73 35.77 -7.20
CA ASN A 347 -13.18 36.94 -6.45
C ASN A 347 -12.01 37.85 -6.06
N LEU A 348 -11.07 38.09 -6.97
CA LEU A 348 -9.99 39.05 -6.77
C LEU A 348 -10.29 40.30 -7.59
N ASN A 349 -10.45 41.44 -6.92
CA ASN A 349 -10.67 42.73 -7.57
C ASN A 349 -9.34 43.42 -7.88
N VAL A 350 -8.52 42.75 -8.70
CA VAL A 350 -7.14 43.14 -9.04
C VAL A 350 -6.93 43.00 -10.55
N THR A 351 -5.80 43.50 -11.06
CA THR A 351 -5.49 43.34 -12.49
C THR A 351 -5.27 41.86 -12.84
N GLU A 352 -5.55 41.45 -14.09
CA GLU A 352 -5.36 40.05 -14.52
C GLU A 352 -3.92 39.55 -14.30
N LEU A 353 -2.92 40.41 -14.50
CA LEU A 353 -1.51 40.09 -14.22
C LEU A 353 -1.25 39.79 -12.74
N GLU A 354 -1.83 40.57 -11.83
CA GLU A 354 -1.74 40.34 -10.38
C GLU A 354 -2.50 39.06 -9.98
N LYS A 355 -3.67 38.84 -10.58
CA LYS A 355 -4.49 37.65 -10.37
C LYS A 355 -3.72 36.38 -10.75
N GLU A 356 -3.07 36.36 -11.91
CA GLU A 356 -2.20 35.25 -12.33
C GLU A 356 -1.04 35.02 -11.34
N ALA A 357 -0.41 36.09 -10.85
CA ALA A 357 0.69 36.00 -9.89
C ALA A 357 0.23 35.43 -8.53
N ILE A 358 -0.99 35.77 -8.10
CA ILE A 358 -1.62 35.26 -6.88
C ILE A 358 -2.00 33.77 -7.05
N ILE A 359 -2.61 33.40 -8.18
CA ILE A 359 -2.99 32.00 -8.47
C ILE A 359 -1.78 31.07 -8.49
N LYS A 360 -0.62 31.53 -9.00
CA LYS A 360 0.64 30.77 -8.95
C LYS A 360 1.11 30.42 -7.53
N LYS A 361 0.59 31.11 -6.51
CA LYS A 361 0.86 30.88 -5.08
C LYS A 361 -0.30 30.19 -4.36
N ASP A 362 -1.17 29.46 -5.07
CA ASP A 362 -2.28 28.69 -4.48
C ASP A 362 -1.86 27.83 -3.27
N ALA A 363 -0.77 27.08 -3.40
CA ALA A 363 -0.26 26.24 -2.32
C ALA A 363 0.10 27.03 -1.04
N TYR A 364 0.52 28.29 -1.18
CA TYR A 364 0.78 29.18 -0.04
C TYR A 364 -0.54 29.65 0.58
N TYR A 365 -1.47 30.16 -0.23
CA TYR A 365 -2.76 30.64 0.28
C TYR A 365 -3.67 29.54 0.84
N THR A 366 -3.44 28.28 0.50
CA THR A 366 -4.22 27.16 1.05
C THR A 366 -3.55 26.50 2.26
N ASP A 367 -2.31 26.83 2.59
CA ASP A 367 -1.61 26.28 3.75
C ASP A 367 -2.34 26.62 5.06
N SER A 368 -2.45 25.65 5.98
CA SER A 368 -3.20 25.82 7.23
C SER A 368 -2.67 26.99 8.07
N LYS A 369 -1.34 27.15 8.11
CA LYS A 369 -0.64 28.18 8.89
C LYS A 369 -0.93 29.56 8.32
N GLU A 370 -0.98 29.66 7.00
CA GLU A 370 -1.27 30.91 6.28
C GLU A 370 -2.76 31.28 6.34
N VAL A 371 -3.65 30.28 6.36
CA VAL A 371 -5.10 30.49 6.53
C VAL A 371 -5.36 31.08 7.90
N ILE A 372 -4.81 30.50 8.97
CA ILE A 372 -5.06 31.00 10.32
C ILE A 372 -4.43 32.38 10.56
N ALA A 373 -3.23 32.64 10.04
CA ALA A 373 -2.58 33.94 10.19
C ALA A 373 -3.38 35.07 9.51
N ARG A 374 -3.90 34.84 8.29
CA ARG A 374 -4.81 35.79 7.63
C ARG A 374 -6.17 35.90 8.31
N ALA A 375 -6.69 34.81 8.88
CA ALA A 375 -7.92 34.85 9.66
C ALA A 375 -7.78 35.80 10.85
N LEU A 376 -6.63 35.78 11.52
CA LEU A 376 -6.33 36.64 12.66
C LEU A 376 -6.08 38.09 12.27
N GLU A 377 -5.56 38.37 11.07
CA GLU A 377 -5.56 39.73 10.53
C GLU A 377 -6.98 40.29 10.43
N VAL A 378 -7.91 39.50 9.87
CA VAL A 378 -9.31 39.91 9.69
C VAL A 378 -10.04 39.97 11.04
N ALA A 379 -9.77 39.03 11.95
CA ALA A 379 -10.32 39.06 13.30
C ALA A 379 -9.87 40.30 14.08
N SER A 380 -8.62 40.73 13.89
CA SER A 380 -8.09 41.97 14.49
C SER A 380 -8.80 43.21 13.97
N LEU A 381 -9.19 43.24 12.68
CA LEU A 381 -10.03 44.30 12.12
C LEU A 381 -11.38 44.36 12.83
N PHE A 382 -12.07 43.24 13.02
CA PHE A 382 -13.36 43.24 13.73
C PHE A 382 -13.20 43.65 15.20
N ALA A 383 -12.15 43.19 15.88
CA ALA A 383 -11.83 43.63 17.24
C ALA A 383 -11.54 45.14 17.32
N PHE A 384 -10.93 45.72 16.29
CA PHE A 384 -10.73 47.17 16.17
C PHE A 384 -12.05 47.92 15.97
N GLU A 385 -12.90 47.44 15.06
CA GLU A 385 -14.24 48.02 14.80
C GLU A 385 -15.14 47.96 16.04
N GLU A 386 -14.98 46.93 16.89
CA GLU A 386 -15.68 46.80 18.18
C GLU A 386 -15.02 47.58 19.34
N GLY A 387 -13.88 48.25 19.10
CA GLY A 387 -13.15 49.00 20.12
C GLY A 387 -12.41 48.13 21.16
N LYS A 388 -12.29 46.82 20.94
CA LYS A 388 -11.50 45.89 21.78
C LYS A 388 -9.99 46.05 21.56
N PHE A 389 -9.61 46.41 20.34
CA PHE A 389 -8.23 46.76 19.98
C PHE A 389 -8.12 48.24 19.66
N ILE A 390 -7.20 48.95 20.30
CA ILE A 390 -6.95 50.39 20.05
C ILE A 390 -5.58 50.57 19.40
N GLN A 391 -5.60 50.91 18.12
CA GLN A 391 -4.42 51.34 17.38
C GLN A 391 -4.06 52.81 17.71
N SER A 392 -2.77 53.13 17.79
CA SER A 392 -2.29 54.51 17.92
C SER A 392 -2.60 55.32 16.66
N THR A 393 -3.17 56.52 16.79
CA THR A 393 -3.52 57.43 15.68
C THR A 393 -2.31 58.06 14.97
N GLU A 394 -1.08 57.76 15.40
CA GLU A 394 0.17 58.40 14.94
C GLU A 394 0.98 57.51 13.98
N GLU A 395 0.43 57.20 12.80
CA GLU A 395 1.18 56.87 11.56
C GLU A 395 1.51 55.40 11.20
N PHE A 396 1.13 54.35 11.95
CA PHE A 396 1.37 52.96 11.50
C PHE A 396 0.21 52.02 11.80
N ASP A 397 -0.41 51.49 10.74
CA ASP A 397 -1.52 50.55 10.83
C ASP A 397 -1.00 49.10 10.89
N LEU A 398 -1.31 48.40 11.98
CA LEU A 398 -1.06 46.97 12.19
C LEU A 398 -2.11 46.15 11.47
N ILE A 399 -3.30 46.74 11.28
CA ILE A 399 -4.44 46.19 10.59
C ILE A 399 -4.55 46.87 9.23
N LYS A 400 -4.80 46.10 8.17
CA LYS A 400 -5.00 46.68 6.83
C LYS A 400 -6.39 47.33 6.74
N SER A 401 -6.57 48.29 5.84
CA SER A 401 -7.89 48.92 5.70
C SER A 401 -8.95 47.92 5.22
N ARG A 402 -10.23 48.21 5.51
CA ARG A 402 -11.34 47.38 5.03
C ARG A 402 -11.38 47.31 3.50
N GLU A 403 -10.99 48.38 2.80
CA GLU A 403 -10.87 48.34 1.32
C GLU A 403 -9.76 47.39 0.85
N PHE A 404 -8.67 47.25 1.61
CA PHE A 404 -7.63 46.28 1.28
C PHE A 404 -8.19 44.85 1.32
N TYR A 405 -8.84 44.46 2.42
CA TYR A 405 -9.42 43.12 2.52
C TYR A 405 -10.52 42.87 1.49
N ALA A 406 -11.33 43.88 1.17
CA ALA A 406 -12.32 43.81 0.09
C ALA A 406 -11.67 43.63 -1.30
N LYS A 407 -10.58 44.35 -1.59
CA LYS A 407 -9.85 44.25 -2.86
C LYS A 407 -9.29 42.84 -3.09
N TYR A 408 -8.82 42.20 -2.01
CA TYR A 408 -8.21 40.86 -2.03
C TYR A 408 -9.13 39.78 -1.45
N GLU A 409 -10.46 39.96 -1.49
CA GLU A 409 -11.43 39.11 -0.78
C GLU A 409 -11.26 37.61 -1.09
N GLY A 410 -10.94 37.26 -2.34
CA GLY A 410 -10.75 35.86 -2.75
C GLY A 410 -9.67 35.11 -1.97
N ILE A 411 -8.63 35.80 -1.47
CA ILE A 411 -7.61 35.21 -0.58
C ILE A 411 -7.84 35.53 0.90
N TYR A 412 -8.79 36.41 1.21
CA TYR A 412 -9.29 36.69 2.56
C TYR A 412 -10.70 36.11 2.75
N PHE A 413 -10.90 34.91 2.20
CA PHE A 413 -12.03 34.02 2.47
C PHE A 413 -13.40 34.55 2.01
N ASP A 414 -13.42 35.26 0.87
CA ASP A 414 -14.60 35.99 0.40
C ASP A 414 -15.13 36.93 1.49
N PHE A 415 -14.23 37.74 2.06
CA PHE A 415 -14.45 38.63 3.21
C PHE A 415 -15.79 39.38 3.20
N LEU A 416 -16.24 39.89 2.04
CA LEU A 416 -17.50 40.64 1.94
C LEU A 416 -18.75 39.77 2.13
N SER A 417 -18.61 38.44 2.07
CA SER A 417 -19.69 37.45 2.25
C SER A 417 -19.81 36.92 3.69
N PHE A 418 -19.06 37.48 4.65
CA PHE A 418 -19.15 37.05 6.04
C PHE A 418 -20.50 37.42 6.63
N ASN A 419 -21.18 36.40 7.16
CA ASN A 419 -22.40 36.57 7.96
C ASN A 419 -22.03 36.83 9.43
N ASP A 420 -23.01 37.26 10.23
CA ASP A 420 -22.83 37.55 11.65
C ASP A 420 -22.24 36.38 12.45
N GLU A 421 -22.57 35.15 12.06
CA GLU A 421 -21.99 33.93 12.64
C GLU A 421 -20.47 33.86 12.41
N THR A 422 -20.02 34.05 11.17
CA THR A 422 -18.58 34.03 10.82
C THR A 422 -17.84 35.18 11.50
N ILE A 423 -18.46 36.36 11.60
CA ILE A 423 -17.88 37.51 12.32
C ILE A 423 -17.73 37.17 13.82
N ASN A 424 -18.75 36.58 14.44
CA ASN A 424 -18.68 36.14 15.83
C ASN A 424 -17.61 35.08 16.07
N GLU A 425 -17.45 34.12 15.16
CA GLU A 425 -16.36 33.14 15.23
C GLU A 425 -14.97 33.78 15.07
N MET A 426 -14.83 34.77 14.18
CA MET A 426 -13.59 35.56 14.06
C MET A 426 -13.27 36.29 15.36
N ASN A 427 -14.27 36.89 16.01
CA ASN A 427 -14.08 37.52 17.32
C ASN A 427 -13.67 36.51 18.40
N LYS A 428 -14.24 35.29 18.39
CA LYS A 428 -13.79 34.21 19.29
C LYS A 428 -12.34 33.81 19.00
N LEU A 429 -11.98 33.74 17.72
CA LEU A 429 -10.61 33.44 17.30
C LEU A 429 -9.63 34.53 17.77
N TYR A 430 -10.04 35.80 17.73
CA TYR A 430 -9.28 36.91 18.31
C TYR A 430 -9.06 36.70 19.81
N THR A 431 -10.11 36.42 20.59
CA THR A 431 -9.99 36.16 22.04
C THR A 431 -9.17 34.93 22.40
N LEU A 432 -9.08 33.94 21.50
CA LEU A 432 -8.24 32.76 21.72
C LEU A 432 -6.76 33.07 21.53
N PHE A 433 -6.41 33.93 20.56
CA PHE A 433 -5.02 34.28 20.24
C PHE A 433 -4.51 35.53 20.98
N TYR A 434 -5.43 36.43 21.32
CA TYR A 434 -5.22 37.74 21.92
C TYR A 434 -6.21 37.94 23.08
N ASP A 435 -6.04 38.99 23.88
CA ASP A 435 -6.90 39.29 25.04
C ASP A 435 -6.84 38.31 26.23
N THR A 436 -5.68 37.67 26.46
CA THR A 436 -5.46 36.78 27.64
C THR A 436 -4.75 37.47 28.82
N THR A 437 -4.99 37.01 30.06
CA THR A 437 -4.31 37.50 31.29
C THR A 437 -2.95 36.81 31.51
N TYR A 438 -2.14 37.32 32.45
CA TYR A 438 -0.72 36.96 32.64
C TYR A 438 -0.45 35.45 32.86
N ASP A 439 -1.41 34.70 33.43
CA ASP A 439 -1.23 33.30 33.86
C ASP A 439 -2.30 32.32 33.31
N GLU A 440 -3.21 32.77 32.44
CA GLU A 440 -4.29 31.92 31.92
C GLU A 440 -4.05 31.54 30.45
N ILE A 441 -3.73 30.27 30.22
CA ILE A 441 -3.96 29.65 28.91
C ILE A 441 -5.46 29.35 28.86
N LEU A 442 -6.22 30.09 28.03
CA LEU A 442 -7.63 29.81 27.82
C LEU A 442 -7.79 28.48 27.07
N ASP A 443 -8.11 27.40 27.77
CA ASP A 443 -8.86 26.27 27.22
C ASP A 443 -10.35 26.63 27.33
N THR A 444 -10.92 27.17 26.27
CA THR A 444 -12.35 27.46 26.29
C THR A 444 -13.13 26.14 26.18
N ASN A 445 -13.93 25.81 27.19
CA ASN A 445 -14.96 24.74 27.15
C ASN A 445 -16.10 25.12 26.18
N ILE A 446 -15.82 25.13 24.87
CA ILE A 446 -16.85 25.32 23.85
C ILE A 446 -17.37 23.93 23.46
N ASP A 447 -18.64 23.70 23.77
CA ASP A 447 -19.36 22.49 23.42
C ASP A 447 -19.52 22.39 21.88
N ASN A 448 -18.87 21.39 21.30
CA ASN A 448 -18.67 21.17 19.86
C ASN A 448 -19.93 20.66 19.11
N PHE A 449 -21.12 20.70 19.72
CA PHE A 449 -22.34 20.17 19.13
C PHE A 449 -23.25 21.26 18.55
N VAL A 450 -22.81 21.90 17.48
CA VAL A 450 -23.75 22.31 16.42
C VAL A 450 -23.50 21.42 15.22
N LYS A 451 -24.31 20.37 15.13
CA LYS A 451 -24.37 19.45 13.99
C LYS A 451 -24.97 20.23 12.82
N ILE A 452 -24.14 20.80 11.96
CA ILE A 452 -24.58 21.50 10.74
C ILE A 452 -24.24 20.65 9.52
N ASP A 453 -25.27 20.44 8.71
CA ASP A 453 -25.31 19.71 7.45
C ASP A 453 -24.30 20.29 6.45
N THR A 454 -23.34 19.47 5.98
CA THR A 454 -22.25 19.88 5.09
C THR A 454 -22.63 19.86 3.61
N SER A 455 -23.92 19.93 3.28
CA SER A 455 -24.40 20.03 1.91
C SER A 455 -24.26 21.46 1.35
N TYR A 456 -23.03 21.99 1.28
CA TYR A 456 -22.69 23.06 0.34
C TYR A 456 -22.09 22.40 -0.90
N SER A 457 -22.97 22.06 -1.84
CA SER A 457 -22.61 21.54 -3.15
C SER A 457 -21.73 22.55 -3.87
N ARG A 458 -20.44 22.24 -4.01
CA ARG A 458 -19.65 22.75 -5.13
C ARG A 458 -20.41 22.42 -6.40
N ILE A 459 -20.49 23.37 -7.33
CA ILE A 459 -20.82 23.09 -8.72
C ILE A 459 -19.66 22.23 -9.26
N GLU A 460 -19.68 20.95 -8.91
CA GLU A 460 -18.92 19.92 -9.60
C GLU A 460 -19.57 19.82 -10.98
N LYS A 461 -18.77 20.03 -12.02
CA LYS A 461 -19.10 19.44 -13.33
C LYS A 461 -19.46 17.99 -13.04
N GLU A 462 -20.67 17.56 -13.40
CA GLU A 462 -21.13 16.19 -13.22
C GLU A 462 -20.06 15.25 -13.78
N LYS A 463 -19.25 14.72 -12.87
CA LYS A 463 -18.34 13.62 -13.15
C LYS A 463 -19.25 12.39 -13.19
N ASP A 464 -19.23 11.66 -14.30
CA ASP A 464 -19.99 10.42 -14.38
C ASP A 464 -19.63 9.47 -13.22
N ALA A 465 -20.57 8.64 -12.80
CA ALA A 465 -20.37 7.73 -11.66
C ALA A 465 -19.14 6.84 -11.82
N TYR A 466 -18.75 6.52 -13.07
CA TYR A 466 -17.57 5.70 -13.34
C TYR A 466 -16.25 6.44 -13.02
N SER A 467 -16.16 7.72 -13.35
CA SER A 467 -15.01 8.56 -13.07
C SER A 467 -14.82 8.81 -11.57
N ILE A 468 -15.92 9.02 -10.82
CA ILE A 468 -15.93 9.10 -9.35
C ILE A 468 -15.42 7.79 -8.75
N LEU A 469 -15.97 6.65 -9.17
CA LEU A 469 -15.55 5.33 -8.68
C LEU A 469 -14.08 5.03 -9.02
N LYS A 470 -13.58 5.49 -10.16
CA LYS A 470 -12.18 5.32 -10.59
C LYS A 470 -11.23 6.17 -9.74
N GLU A 471 -11.60 7.42 -9.45
CA GLU A 471 -10.83 8.29 -8.54
C GLU A 471 -10.82 7.72 -7.12
N GLU A 472 -11.97 7.25 -6.63
CA GLU A 472 -12.09 6.64 -5.30
C GLU A 472 -11.25 5.38 -5.16
N ARG A 473 -11.28 4.47 -6.16
CA ARG A 473 -10.39 3.30 -6.17
C ARG A 473 -8.92 3.69 -6.17
N LYS A 474 -8.52 4.71 -6.94
CA LYS A 474 -7.14 5.21 -6.93
C LYS A 474 -6.75 5.80 -5.58
N ARG A 475 -7.66 6.50 -4.91
CA ARG A 475 -7.46 7.04 -3.56
C ARG A 475 -7.23 5.91 -2.56
N GLN A 476 -8.12 4.91 -2.54
CA GLN A 476 -8.03 3.74 -1.67
C GLN A 476 -6.75 2.93 -1.94
N GLU A 477 -6.36 2.74 -3.20
CA GLU A 477 -5.09 2.07 -3.53
C GLU A 477 -3.87 2.84 -3.01
N LYS A 478 -3.88 4.19 -3.09
CA LYS A 478 -2.79 5.01 -2.56
C LYS A 478 -2.72 4.92 -1.05
N GLU A 479 -3.85 4.95 -0.36
CA GLU A 479 -3.93 4.82 1.10
C GLU A 479 -3.40 3.46 1.55
N LYS A 480 -3.87 2.36 0.93
CA LYS A 480 -3.37 1.00 1.24
C LYS A 480 -1.88 0.84 0.96
N LYS A 481 -1.37 1.41 -0.14
CA LYS A 481 0.07 1.41 -0.41
C LYS A 481 0.84 2.16 0.66
N ALA A 482 0.38 3.33 1.07
CA ALA A 482 1.03 4.09 2.13
C ALA A 482 1.04 3.28 3.45
N LEU A 483 -0.08 2.64 3.77
CA LEU A 483 -0.25 1.88 5.00
C LEU A 483 0.62 0.62 5.08
N PHE A 484 0.60 -0.21 4.03
CA PHE A 484 1.24 -1.53 4.07
C PHE A 484 2.63 -1.58 3.41
N SER A 485 3.12 -0.51 2.78
CA SER A 485 4.38 -0.54 2.04
C SER A 485 5.61 -0.94 2.86
N LEU A 486 5.60 -0.67 4.17
CA LEU A 486 6.71 -0.99 5.07
C LEU A 486 6.51 -2.32 5.80
N VAL A 487 5.42 -3.05 5.58
CA VAL A 487 5.22 -4.37 6.20
C VAL A 487 6.03 -5.42 5.42
N THR A 488 6.98 -6.05 6.10
CA THR A 488 7.90 -7.07 5.55
C THR A 488 7.99 -8.25 6.52
N SER A 489 8.58 -9.37 6.09
CA SER A 489 8.75 -10.51 7.01
C SER A 489 9.71 -10.19 8.15
N SER A 490 10.64 -9.24 7.96
CA SER A 490 11.64 -8.86 8.96
C SER A 490 11.10 -8.00 10.10
N ASN A 491 9.93 -7.37 9.95
CA ASN A 491 9.35 -6.50 10.98
C ASN A 491 7.95 -6.93 11.45
N ILE A 492 7.45 -8.07 10.97
CA ILE A 492 6.11 -8.53 11.32
C ILE A 492 5.98 -8.85 12.82
N GLU A 493 7.02 -9.40 13.45
CA GLU A 493 7.05 -9.63 14.90
C GLU A 493 6.92 -8.33 15.69
N LEU A 494 7.60 -7.27 15.25
CA LEU A 494 7.49 -5.94 15.84
C LEU A 494 6.05 -5.40 15.74
N ILE A 495 5.39 -5.60 14.60
CA ILE A 495 3.98 -5.21 14.41
C ILE A 495 3.06 -6.00 15.37
N ILE A 496 3.31 -7.30 15.52
CA ILE A 496 2.55 -8.18 16.43
C ILE A 496 2.71 -7.74 17.89
N GLN A 497 3.92 -7.38 18.29
CA GLN A 497 4.22 -6.91 19.65
C GLN A 497 3.54 -5.55 19.95
N ASN A 498 3.43 -4.68 18.93
CA ASN A 498 2.86 -3.33 19.06
C ASN A 498 1.38 -3.24 18.62
N LYS A 499 0.65 -4.36 18.65
CA LYS A 499 -0.78 -4.42 18.27
C LYS A 499 -1.74 -3.66 19.20
N GLY A 500 -1.27 -3.19 20.36
CA GLY A 500 -2.12 -2.52 21.35
C GLY A 500 -3.21 -3.45 21.87
N SER A 501 -4.46 -2.99 21.90
CA SER A 501 -5.62 -3.80 22.30
C SER A 501 -6.23 -4.65 21.18
N LEU A 502 -5.66 -4.66 19.97
CA LEU A 502 -6.13 -5.53 18.89
C LEU A 502 -5.85 -7.00 19.22
N THR A 503 -6.78 -7.87 18.85
CA THR A 503 -6.50 -9.31 18.89
C THR A 503 -5.52 -9.68 17.79
N LEU A 504 -4.70 -10.71 18.03
CA LEU A 504 -3.78 -11.23 17.01
C LEU A 504 -4.54 -11.65 15.73
N ARG A 505 -5.76 -12.19 15.92
CA ARG A 505 -6.66 -12.59 14.84
C ARG A 505 -7.06 -11.42 13.93
N GLU A 506 -7.51 -10.30 14.49
CA GLU A 506 -7.90 -9.11 13.73
C GLU A 506 -6.73 -8.55 12.93
N LEU A 507 -5.56 -8.43 13.58
CA LEU A 507 -4.34 -7.95 12.94
C LEU A 507 -3.93 -8.86 11.77
N ALA A 508 -3.93 -10.18 11.98
CA ALA A 508 -3.56 -11.15 10.95
C ALA A 508 -4.50 -11.08 9.74
N LEU A 509 -5.82 -11.00 9.95
CA LEU A 509 -6.80 -10.88 8.86
C LEU A 509 -6.58 -9.61 8.03
N VAL A 510 -6.29 -8.47 8.67
CA VAL A 510 -6.08 -7.20 7.97
C VAL A 510 -4.77 -7.19 7.19
N ILE A 511 -3.69 -7.76 7.73
CA ILE A 511 -2.42 -7.86 6.99
C ILE A 511 -2.55 -8.85 5.82
N ILE A 512 -3.11 -10.04 6.05
CA ILE A 512 -3.29 -11.07 5.00
C ILE A 512 -4.20 -10.55 3.88
N SER A 513 -5.29 -9.84 4.21
CA SER A 513 -6.18 -9.23 3.20
C SER A 513 -5.52 -8.15 2.35
N ASN A 514 -4.43 -7.55 2.82
CA ASN A 514 -3.69 -6.52 2.11
C ASN A 514 -2.26 -6.97 1.72
N ILE A 515 -2.02 -8.29 1.64
CA ILE A 515 -0.71 -8.87 1.29
C ILE A 515 -0.17 -8.42 -0.08
N SER A 516 -1.07 -8.00 -0.98
CA SER A 516 -0.69 -7.44 -2.28
C SER A 516 0.07 -6.12 -2.18
N TYR A 517 -0.14 -5.34 -1.11
CA TYR A 517 0.47 -4.03 -0.89
C TYR A 517 1.70 -4.07 0.02
N CYS A 518 1.94 -5.18 0.72
CA CYS A 518 3.10 -5.37 1.59
C CYS A 518 4.43 -5.25 0.82
N GLY A 519 5.43 -4.59 1.44
CA GLY A 519 6.78 -4.40 0.92
C GLY A 519 6.97 -3.36 -0.21
N GLY A 520 5.94 -2.58 -0.59
CA GLY A 520 6.13 -1.36 -1.41
C GLY A 520 6.73 -1.54 -2.82
N HIS A 521 6.55 -2.70 -3.43
CA HIS A 521 7.17 -3.14 -4.69
C HIS A 521 6.55 -2.51 -5.96
N ASN A 522 7.30 -2.52 -7.07
CA ASN A 522 6.83 -2.06 -8.38
C ASN A 522 6.30 -3.24 -9.21
N LYS A 523 5.18 -3.04 -9.91
CA LYS A 523 4.58 -4.06 -10.79
C LYS A 523 5.50 -4.45 -11.97
N SER A 524 6.37 -3.54 -12.43
CA SER A 524 7.26 -3.76 -13.59
C SER A 524 8.65 -4.34 -13.24
N MET A 525 8.79 -5.03 -12.12
CA MET A 525 10.07 -5.64 -11.69
C MET A 525 10.40 -6.91 -12.47
N THR A 526 11.69 -7.25 -12.55
CA THR A 526 12.18 -8.50 -13.16
C THR A 526 11.76 -9.72 -12.34
N ALA A 527 11.81 -10.91 -12.95
CA ALA A 527 11.50 -12.17 -12.25
C ALA A 527 12.42 -12.42 -11.04
N ALA A 528 13.71 -12.08 -11.17
CA ALA A 528 14.68 -12.16 -10.06
C ALA A 528 14.25 -11.30 -8.87
N ASN A 529 13.85 -10.05 -9.11
CA ASN A 529 13.38 -9.16 -8.06
C ASN A 529 12.04 -9.61 -7.45
N TRP A 530 11.12 -10.12 -8.28
CA TRP A 530 9.87 -10.70 -7.82
C TRP A 530 10.09 -11.97 -6.98
N SER A 531 11.21 -12.67 -7.14
CA SER A 531 11.56 -13.84 -6.35
C SER A 531 11.73 -13.50 -4.87
N TYR A 532 12.46 -12.41 -4.57
CA TYR A 532 12.61 -11.88 -3.22
C TYR A 532 11.28 -11.35 -2.65
N VAL A 533 10.49 -10.63 -3.45
CA VAL A 533 9.17 -10.11 -3.03
C VAL A 533 8.20 -11.24 -2.68
N CYS A 534 8.14 -12.30 -3.49
CA CYS A 534 7.28 -13.45 -3.22
C CYS A 534 7.73 -14.20 -1.97
N ASN A 535 9.05 -14.33 -1.76
CA ASN A 535 9.61 -14.96 -0.57
C ASN A 535 9.31 -14.15 0.71
N ASP A 536 9.50 -12.83 0.68
CA ASP A 536 9.19 -11.92 1.80
C ASP A 536 7.69 -11.96 2.16
N LYS A 537 6.80 -11.83 1.18
CA LYS A 537 5.35 -11.98 1.41
C LYS A 537 4.98 -13.36 1.94
N SER A 538 5.68 -14.40 1.52
CA SER A 538 5.47 -15.74 2.07
C SER A 538 5.92 -15.82 3.52
N GLY A 539 7.00 -15.13 3.89
CA GLY A 539 7.47 -15.01 5.27
C GLY A 539 6.47 -14.29 6.16
N ILE A 540 5.90 -13.16 5.71
CA ILE A 540 4.84 -12.43 6.44
C ILE A 540 3.69 -13.36 6.80
N VAL A 541 3.16 -14.10 5.81
CA VAL A 541 2.04 -15.00 6.01
C VAL A 541 2.43 -16.15 6.93
N LEU A 542 3.61 -16.75 6.74
CA LEU A 542 4.04 -17.90 7.53
C LEU A 542 4.19 -17.54 9.01
N ILE A 543 4.86 -16.42 9.31
CA ILE A 543 5.06 -15.95 10.69
C ILE A 543 3.71 -15.66 11.36
N LEU A 544 2.76 -15.04 10.65
CA LEU A 544 1.41 -14.83 11.18
C LEU A 544 0.66 -16.14 11.45
N LEU A 545 0.83 -17.16 10.60
CA LEU A 545 0.21 -18.47 10.84
C LEU A 545 0.85 -19.19 12.03
N GLU A 546 2.17 -19.14 12.16
CA GLU A 546 2.92 -19.73 13.27
C GLU A 546 2.55 -19.05 14.60
N GLU A 547 2.56 -17.72 14.65
CA GLU A 547 2.17 -16.96 15.84
C GLU A 547 0.71 -17.26 16.25
N MET A 548 -0.20 -17.38 15.27
CA MET A 548 -1.60 -17.74 15.53
C MET A 548 -1.73 -19.17 16.06
N GLN A 549 -0.89 -20.09 15.59
CA GLN A 549 -0.89 -21.48 16.08
C GLN A 549 -0.36 -21.57 17.52
N GLU A 550 0.62 -20.74 17.89
CA GLU A 550 1.20 -20.71 19.23
C GLU A 550 0.28 -20.03 20.26
N ASN A 551 -0.45 -18.98 19.85
CA ASN A 551 -1.26 -18.17 20.77
C ASN A 551 -2.74 -18.57 20.85
N LEU A 552 -3.25 -19.39 19.92
CA LEU A 552 -4.64 -19.85 19.93
C LEU A 552 -4.76 -21.30 20.41
N SER A 553 -5.94 -21.63 20.95
CA SER A 553 -6.29 -23.04 21.13
C SER A 553 -6.31 -23.76 19.77
N ASN A 554 -6.00 -25.06 19.73
CA ASN A 554 -6.01 -25.83 18.48
C ASN A 554 -7.37 -25.68 17.74
N LYS A 555 -8.48 -25.67 18.48
CA LYS A 555 -9.83 -25.44 17.94
C LYS A 555 -9.97 -24.06 17.28
N ASP A 556 -9.49 -23.00 17.94
CA ASP A 556 -9.62 -21.63 17.43
C ASP A 556 -8.69 -21.38 16.24
N TYR A 557 -7.49 -21.97 16.24
CA TYR A 557 -6.57 -21.92 15.10
C TYR A 557 -7.19 -22.57 13.85
N ILE A 558 -7.80 -23.75 14.00
CA ILE A 558 -8.53 -24.41 12.92
C ILE A 558 -9.69 -23.54 12.43
N GLY A 559 -10.44 -22.93 13.36
CA GLY A 559 -11.50 -21.97 13.03
C GLY A 559 -10.99 -20.77 12.21
N PHE A 560 -9.84 -20.21 12.58
CA PHE A 560 -9.19 -19.13 11.84
C PHE A 560 -8.75 -19.57 10.43
N LEU A 561 -8.17 -20.75 10.26
CA LEU A 561 -7.81 -21.27 8.94
C LEU A 561 -9.03 -21.48 8.02
N TYR A 562 -10.16 -21.91 8.58
CA TYR A 562 -11.43 -21.98 7.84
C TYR A 562 -11.96 -20.59 7.48
N GLU A 563 -11.83 -19.60 8.37
CA GLU A 563 -12.18 -18.21 8.08
C GLU A 563 -11.38 -17.68 6.89
N LEU A 564 -10.07 -17.91 6.82
CA LEU A 564 -9.24 -17.54 5.67
C LEU A 564 -9.74 -18.17 4.36
N LYS A 565 -10.26 -19.41 4.43
CA LYS A 565 -10.83 -20.13 3.29
C LYS A 565 -12.16 -19.53 2.85
N ILE A 566 -13.06 -19.24 3.79
CA ILE A 566 -14.40 -18.66 3.54
C ILE A 566 -14.28 -17.25 2.97
N THR A 567 -13.40 -16.43 3.52
CA THR A 567 -13.15 -15.04 3.10
C THR A 567 -12.35 -14.92 1.80
N LYS A 568 -12.00 -16.05 1.16
CA LYS A 568 -11.19 -16.14 -0.07
C LYS A 568 -9.79 -15.52 0.06
N LEU A 569 -9.31 -15.28 1.27
CA LEU A 569 -7.98 -14.73 1.53
C LEU A 569 -6.86 -15.68 1.10
N LEU A 570 -7.09 -16.99 1.16
CA LEU A 570 -6.15 -17.99 0.66
C LEU A 570 -5.83 -17.83 -0.84
N GLU A 571 -6.78 -17.34 -1.65
CA GLU A 571 -6.54 -17.08 -3.07
C GLU A 571 -5.66 -15.84 -3.26
N GLY A 572 -5.84 -14.81 -2.44
CA GLY A 572 -4.92 -13.66 -2.38
C GLY A 572 -3.48 -14.09 -2.06
N ILE A 573 -3.29 -14.97 -1.07
CA ILE A 573 -1.98 -15.54 -0.73
C ILE A 573 -1.38 -16.28 -1.93
N LYS A 574 -2.16 -17.13 -2.61
CA LYS A 574 -1.71 -17.83 -3.83
C LYS A 574 -1.24 -16.85 -4.91
N THR A 575 -2.04 -15.83 -5.17
CA THR A 575 -1.80 -14.87 -6.25
C THR A 575 -0.55 -14.04 -5.99
N PHE A 576 -0.42 -13.50 -4.78
CA PHE A 576 0.60 -12.47 -4.47
C PHE A 576 1.83 -12.98 -3.72
N ALA A 577 1.71 -14.03 -2.90
CA ALA A 577 2.85 -14.63 -2.20
C ALA A 577 3.39 -15.87 -2.94
N LEU A 578 2.52 -16.74 -3.45
CA LEU A 578 2.92 -17.99 -4.15
C LEU A 578 3.02 -17.86 -5.68
N ALA A 579 3.11 -16.62 -6.19
CA ALA A 579 3.31 -16.27 -7.58
C ALA A 579 2.28 -16.88 -8.57
N LYS A 580 1.07 -17.25 -8.13
CA LYS A 580 0.03 -17.78 -9.05
C LYS A 580 -0.63 -16.70 -9.90
N GLY A 581 -0.47 -15.43 -9.58
CA GLY A 581 -0.96 -14.31 -10.39
C GLY A 581 -0.12 -14.01 -11.63
N PHE A 582 1.03 -14.66 -11.79
CA PHE A 582 1.91 -14.49 -12.95
C PHE A 582 1.63 -15.53 -14.04
N SER A 583 2.04 -15.21 -15.27
CA SER A 583 2.06 -16.17 -16.37
C SER A 583 2.90 -17.40 -16.00
N VAL A 584 2.64 -18.53 -16.66
CA VAL A 584 3.34 -19.80 -16.37
C VAL A 584 4.85 -19.65 -16.51
N SER A 585 5.34 -18.99 -17.56
CA SER A 585 6.77 -18.76 -17.80
C SER A 585 7.41 -17.91 -16.69
N THR A 586 6.82 -16.77 -16.35
CA THR A 586 7.33 -15.89 -15.29
C THR A 586 7.32 -16.59 -13.94
N ARG A 587 6.25 -17.32 -13.61
CA ARG A 587 6.16 -18.10 -12.37
C ARG A 587 7.25 -19.18 -12.28
N MET A 588 7.58 -19.85 -13.38
CA MET A 588 8.66 -20.83 -13.39
C MET A 588 10.02 -20.18 -13.19
N SER A 589 10.27 -19.03 -13.82
CA SER A 589 11.50 -18.25 -13.62
C SER A 589 11.64 -17.74 -12.17
N ILE A 590 10.56 -17.21 -11.58
CA ILE A 590 10.55 -16.81 -10.16
C ILE A 590 10.94 -18.00 -9.27
N LYS A 591 10.31 -19.16 -9.46
CA LYS A 591 10.61 -20.37 -8.67
C LYS A 591 12.05 -20.86 -8.84
N ALA A 592 12.59 -20.78 -10.05
CA ALA A 592 13.98 -21.14 -10.31
C ALA A 592 14.93 -20.22 -9.52
N HIS A 593 14.73 -18.90 -9.60
CA HIS A 593 15.54 -17.94 -8.83
C HIS A 593 15.44 -18.14 -7.32
N ILE A 594 14.26 -18.42 -6.76
CA ILE A 594 14.13 -18.74 -5.33
C ILE A 594 14.98 -19.97 -4.98
N LYS A 595 14.89 -21.03 -5.79
CA LYS A 595 15.62 -22.29 -5.54
C LYS A 595 17.14 -22.13 -5.66
N GLU A 596 17.60 -21.25 -6.56
CA GLU A 596 19.02 -21.03 -6.84
C GLU A 596 19.67 -20.05 -5.84
N HIS A 597 18.94 -19.04 -5.36
CA HIS A 597 19.54 -17.92 -4.61
C HIS A 597 19.04 -17.75 -3.17
N ILE A 598 17.97 -18.42 -2.75
CA ILE A 598 17.39 -18.24 -1.41
C ILE A 598 17.41 -19.57 -0.65
N THR A 599 18.35 -19.68 0.29
CA THR A 599 18.40 -20.77 1.27
C THR A 599 17.26 -20.63 2.29
N ASP A 600 16.66 -21.73 2.73
CA ASP A 600 15.53 -21.75 3.68
C ASP A 600 14.33 -20.88 3.30
N SER A 601 13.95 -20.93 2.02
CA SER A 601 12.87 -20.13 1.48
C SER A 601 11.51 -20.33 2.17
N TYR A 602 10.97 -19.24 2.72
CA TYR A 602 9.58 -19.14 3.21
C TYR A 602 8.56 -19.49 2.13
N PHE A 603 8.85 -19.21 0.85
CA PHE A 603 7.96 -19.55 -0.26
C PHE A 603 7.64 -21.04 -0.31
N PHE A 604 8.64 -21.92 -0.19
CA PHE A 604 8.42 -23.36 -0.26
C PHE A 604 7.76 -23.90 1.02
N LYS A 605 8.12 -23.37 2.19
CA LYS A 605 7.47 -23.71 3.47
C LYS A 605 5.98 -23.36 3.45
N LEU A 606 5.65 -22.12 3.08
CA LEU A 606 4.27 -21.68 2.95
C LEU A 606 3.51 -22.49 1.89
N LYS A 607 4.15 -22.81 0.76
CA LYS A 607 3.52 -23.62 -0.30
C LYS A 607 3.10 -24.99 0.21
N GLU A 608 3.92 -25.65 1.04
CA GLU A 608 3.55 -26.91 1.68
C GLU A 608 2.39 -26.72 2.66
N ASN A 609 2.45 -25.73 3.56
CA ASN A 609 1.34 -25.45 4.48
C ASN A 609 0.02 -25.19 3.74
N MET A 610 0.05 -24.34 2.71
CA MET A 610 -1.11 -24.01 1.91
C MET A 610 -1.69 -25.24 1.19
N ARG A 611 -0.86 -26.20 0.78
CA ARG A 611 -1.34 -27.46 0.18
C ARG A 611 -2.29 -28.20 1.11
N PHE A 612 -1.97 -28.26 2.40
CA PHE A 612 -2.81 -28.91 3.41
C PHE A 612 -4.05 -28.07 3.74
N ILE A 613 -3.88 -26.76 3.97
CA ILE A 613 -5.00 -25.84 4.27
C ILE A 613 -6.07 -25.86 3.16
N PHE A 614 -5.65 -25.90 1.88
CA PHE A 614 -6.59 -25.96 0.75
C PHE A 614 -7.42 -27.24 0.72
N LYS A 615 -6.81 -28.39 1.02
CA LYS A 615 -7.54 -29.65 1.19
C LYS A 615 -8.50 -29.52 2.36
N THR A 616 -7.95 -29.40 3.56
CA THR A 616 -8.72 -29.14 4.78
C THR A 616 -7.81 -28.59 5.89
N PRO A 617 -8.22 -27.51 6.58
CA PRO A 617 -7.56 -27.07 7.81
C PRO A 617 -7.37 -28.18 8.86
N LEU A 618 -8.22 -29.22 8.87
CA LEU A 618 -8.11 -30.34 9.82
C LEU A 618 -6.76 -31.08 9.78
N PHE A 619 -5.95 -30.93 8.73
CA PHE A 619 -4.57 -31.45 8.74
C PHE A 619 -3.69 -30.85 9.85
N PHE A 620 -4.07 -29.71 10.43
CA PHE A 620 -3.39 -29.07 11.55
C PHE A 620 -4.08 -29.31 12.90
N ALA A 621 -5.15 -30.10 12.93
CA ALA A 621 -5.88 -30.41 14.15
C ALA A 621 -5.15 -31.49 14.95
N ASP A 622 -5.18 -31.38 16.27
CA ASP A 622 -4.62 -32.41 17.16
C ASP A 622 -5.52 -33.66 17.23
N THR A 623 -4.97 -34.75 17.77
CA THR A 623 -5.68 -36.02 17.91
C THR A 623 -6.97 -35.90 18.72
N ASN A 624 -7.02 -35.04 19.75
CA ASN A 624 -8.20 -34.89 20.60
C ASN A 624 -9.35 -34.23 19.82
N LEU A 625 -9.05 -33.19 19.07
CA LEU A 625 -10.01 -32.45 18.27
C LEU A 625 -10.49 -33.27 17.06
N LEU A 626 -9.57 -34.00 16.42
CA LEU A 626 -9.86 -34.91 15.31
C LEU A 626 -10.76 -36.08 15.68
N ASN A 627 -10.78 -36.48 16.96
CA ASN A 627 -11.65 -37.54 17.47
C ASN A 627 -12.88 -37.00 18.21
N ASN A 628 -13.02 -35.67 18.33
CA ASN A 628 -14.21 -35.05 18.87
C ASN A 628 -15.34 -35.08 17.83
N THR A 629 -16.33 -35.95 18.08
CA THR A 629 -17.42 -36.18 17.14
C THR A 629 -18.26 -34.94 16.87
N GLU A 630 -18.55 -34.14 17.89
CA GLU A 630 -19.34 -32.91 17.74
C GLU A 630 -18.60 -31.88 16.87
N PHE A 631 -17.29 -31.71 17.07
CA PHE A 631 -16.49 -30.76 16.32
C PHE A 631 -16.37 -31.12 14.83
N VAL A 632 -16.01 -32.38 14.53
CA VAL A 632 -15.80 -32.81 13.14
C VAL A 632 -17.13 -32.84 12.38
N THR A 633 -18.22 -33.29 12.99
CA THR A 633 -19.55 -33.28 12.35
C THR A 633 -20.05 -31.86 12.08
N LYS A 634 -19.88 -30.91 13.01
CA LYS A 634 -20.13 -29.48 12.75
C LYS A 634 -19.27 -28.93 11.61
N THR A 635 -18.02 -29.37 11.51
CA THR A 635 -17.14 -28.97 10.39
C THR A 635 -17.64 -29.52 9.06
N ILE A 636 -18.10 -30.77 9.03
CA ILE A 636 -18.71 -31.40 7.84
C ILE A 636 -19.98 -30.66 7.43
N ASP A 637 -20.78 -30.19 8.39
CA ASP A 637 -22.00 -29.42 8.11
C ASP A 637 -21.72 -28.17 7.28
N VAL A 638 -20.66 -27.44 7.65
CA VAL A 638 -20.26 -26.20 6.99
C VAL A 638 -19.40 -26.47 5.74
N HIS A 639 -18.58 -27.52 5.76
CA HIS A 639 -17.62 -27.88 4.72
C HIS A 639 -17.70 -29.37 4.34
N PRO A 640 -18.73 -29.80 3.60
CA PRO A 640 -18.98 -31.23 3.37
C PRO A 640 -17.87 -31.94 2.58
N LEU A 641 -17.13 -31.20 1.75
CA LEU A 641 -15.99 -31.71 0.97
C LEU A 641 -14.81 -32.19 1.83
N VAL A 642 -14.73 -31.78 3.10
CA VAL A 642 -13.66 -32.20 4.03
C VAL A 642 -13.62 -33.72 4.20
N VAL A 643 -14.77 -34.40 4.06
CA VAL A 643 -14.89 -35.87 4.18
C VAL A 643 -13.95 -36.61 3.23
N GLN A 644 -13.68 -36.05 2.04
CA GLN A 644 -12.78 -36.66 1.05
C GLN A 644 -11.32 -36.78 1.53
N HIS A 645 -10.93 -35.96 2.51
CA HIS A 645 -9.55 -35.89 3.00
C HIS A 645 -9.39 -36.47 4.41
N LEU A 646 -10.47 -36.85 5.10
CA LEU A 646 -10.39 -37.38 6.47
C LEU A 646 -9.57 -38.68 6.54
N GLU A 647 -9.69 -39.55 5.53
CA GLU A 647 -8.91 -40.79 5.46
C GLU A 647 -7.40 -40.54 5.32
N GLU A 648 -7.00 -39.39 4.77
CA GLU A 648 -5.59 -39.02 4.65
C GLU A 648 -4.98 -38.62 6.03
N ILE A 649 -5.82 -38.34 7.03
CA ILE A 649 -5.40 -37.90 8.37
C ILE A 649 -5.27 -39.11 9.30
N LYS A 650 -4.04 -39.63 9.41
CA LYS A 650 -3.72 -40.84 10.20
C LYS A 650 -4.01 -40.74 11.70
N LEU A 651 -4.21 -39.54 12.23
CA LEU A 651 -4.47 -39.28 13.65
C LEU A 651 -5.94 -39.53 14.05
N ILE A 652 -6.85 -39.70 13.08
CA ILE A 652 -8.25 -40.04 13.36
C ILE A 652 -8.37 -41.53 13.67
N GLU A 653 -8.99 -41.87 14.79
CA GLU A 653 -9.28 -43.26 15.14
C GLU A 653 -10.25 -43.88 14.13
N LYS A 654 -10.00 -45.14 13.77
CA LYS A 654 -10.78 -45.85 12.74
C LYS A 654 -12.29 -45.84 13.01
N GLU A 655 -12.72 -46.00 14.27
CA GLU A 655 -14.15 -46.00 14.62
C GLU A 655 -14.78 -44.61 14.51
N ASN A 656 -14.05 -43.55 14.88
CA ASN A 656 -14.53 -42.18 14.72
C ASN A 656 -14.58 -41.77 13.24
N LEU A 657 -13.60 -42.20 12.45
CA LEU A 657 -13.61 -42.04 10.99
C LEU A 657 -14.88 -42.67 10.39
N ILE A 658 -15.22 -43.91 10.78
CA ILE A 658 -16.47 -44.58 10.35
C ILE A 658 -17.70 -43.74 10.74
N LYS A 659 -17.77 -43.24 11.98
CA LYS A 659 -18.88 -42.39 12.46
C LYS A 659 -19.03 -41.12 11.61
N TYR A 660 -17.93 -40.44 11.26
CA TYR A 660 -17.98 -39.21 10.47
C TYR A 660 -18.49 -39.45 9.06
N PHE A 661 -18.06 -40.55 8.44
CA PHE A 661 -18.56 -40.95 7.12
C PHE A 661 -20.05 -41.32 7.17
N LEU A 662 -20.49 -42.09 8.18
CA LEU A 662 -21.90 -42.42 8.35
C LEU A 662 -22.75 -41.17 8.56
N TYR A 663 -22.29 -40.22 9.39
CA TYR A 663 -22.97 -38.94 9.60
C TYR A 663 -23.13 -38.14 8.30
N PHE A 664 -22.06 -38.05 7.49
CA PHE A 664 -22.13 -37.40 6.18
C PHE A 664 -23.15 -38.07 5.26
N LEU A 665 -23.15 -39.40 5.19
CA LEU A 665 -24.10 -40.17 4.38
C LEU A 665 -25.54 -40.03 4.86
N GLU A 666 -25.78 -39.77 6.13
CA GLU A 666 -27.13 -39.50 6.64
C GLU A 666 -27.60 -38.11 6.26
N LYS A 667 -26.74 -37.10 6.38
CA LYS A 667 -27.14 -35.70 6.27
C LYS A 667 -27.15 -35.14 4.85
N PHE A 668 -26.29 -35.63 3.95
CA PHE A 668 -26.13 -35.04 2.62
C PHE A 668 -26.67 -35.95 1.50
N PRO A 669 -27.70 -35.54 0.72
CA PRO A 669 -28.39 -36.40 -0.25
C PRO A 669 -27.62 -36.67 -1.55
N LYS A 670 -26.77 -35.75 -2.04
CA LYS A 670 -25.98 -35.95 -3.28
C LYS A 670 -24.70 -36.74 -2.99
N LYS A 671 -24.78 -38.06 -2.90
CA LYS A 671 -23.71 -38.92 -2.33
C LYS A 671 -22.69 -39.44 -3.35
N SER A 672 -22.98 -39.35 -4.65
CA SER A 672 -22.18 -40.00 -5.71
C SER A 672 -20.91 -39.26 -6.10
N ILE A 673 -20.73 -37.97 -5.76
CA ILE A 673 -19.57 -37.16 -6.17
C ILE A 673 -18.37 -37.31 -5.20
N TYR A 674 -18.58 -37.88 -4.02
CA TYR A 674 -17.65 -37.72 -2.90
C TYR A 674 -16.76 -38.93 -2.56
N MET A 675 -16.95 -40.08 -3.22
CA MET A 675 -16.41 -41.36 -2.74
C MET A 675 -15.80 -42.21 -3.84
N SER A 676 -14.80 -41.69 -4.56
CA SER A 676 -14.27 -42.39 -5.73
C SER A 676 -13.30 -43.54 -5.43
N THR A 677 -12.70 -43.68 -4.24
CA THR A 677 -11.59 -44.66 -4.06
C THR A 677 -11.15 -44.95 -2.61
N SER A 678 -11.94 -44.67 -1.58
CA SER A 678 -11.51 -44.85 -0.17
C SER A 678 -11.51 -46.32 0.28
N SER A 679 -10.49 -46.77 1.01
CA SER A 679 -10.44 -48.11 1.65
C SER A 679 -11.60 -48.34 2.63
N LEU A 680 -12.20 -47.25 3.10
CA LEU A 680 -13.42 -47.20 3.91
C LEU A 680 -14.66 -47.81 3.24
N MET A 681 -14.73 -47.91 1.90
CA MET A 681 -15.84 -48.58 1.21
C MET A 681 -15.82 -50.10 1.45
N LEU A 682 -14.70 -50.67 1.90
CA LEU A 682 -14.65 -52.06 2.36
C LEU A 682 -15.31 -52.24 3.73
N ASN A 683 -15.63 -51.14 4.44
CA ASN A 683 -16.37 -51.24 5.69
C ASN A 683 -17.84 -51.53 5.43
N LYS A 684 -18.29 -52.69 5.92
CA LYS A 684 -19.66 -53.19 5.78
C LYS A 684 -20.74 -52.18 6.21
N ARG A 685 -20.52 -51.42 7.30
CA ARG A 685 -21.50 -50.43 7.82
C ARG A 685 -21.67 -49.25 6.87
N ILE A 686 -20.55 -48.69 6.40
CA ILE A 686 -20.54 -47.56 5.46
C ILE A 686 -21.16 -47.98 4.13
N MET A 687 -20.74 -49.15 3.60
CA MET A 687 -21.25 -49.67 2.34
C MET A 687 -22.76 -49.91 2.40
N LYS A 688 -23.25 -50.60 3.44
CA LYS A 688 -24.69 -50.82 3.62
C LYS A 688 -25.48 -49.50 3.61
N LYS A 689 -25.04 -48.50 4.39
CA LYS A 689 -25.71 -47.19 4.46
C LYS A 689 -25.68 -46.45 3.12
N TYR A 690 -24.56 -46.51 2.40
CA TYR A 690 -24.43 -45.92 1.08
C TYR A 690 -25.39 -46.57 0.07
N LEU A 691 -25.45 -47.90 0.02
CA LEU A 691 -26.33 -48.63 -0.90
C LEU A 691 -27.81 -48.36 -0.61
N GLN A 692 -28.18 -48.34 0.68
CA GLN A 692 -29.52 -47.91 1.12
C GLN A 692 -29.87 -46.49 0.69
N SER A 693 -28.89 -45.66 0.33
CA SER A 693 -29.09 -44.29 -0.12
C SER A 693 -28.97 -44.05 -1.62
N LEU A 694 -28.69 -45.08 -2.43
CA LEU A 694 -28.58 -44.93 -3.88
C LEU A 694 -29.94 -44.66 -4.55
N ASP A 695 -30.04 -43.64 -5.40
CA ASP A 695 -31.28 -43.37 -6.14
C ASP A 695 -31.37 -44.15 -7.46
N SER A 696 -30.25 -44.69 -7.94
CA SER A 696 -30.18 -45.44 -9.20
C SER A 696 -29.11 -46.51 -9.13
N ILE A 697 -29.42 -47.68 -9.71
CA ILE A 697 -28.49 -48.80 -9.74
C ILE A 697 -27.27 -48.56 -10.64
N ASN A 698 -27.36 -47.65 -11.60
CA ASN A 698 -26.25 -47.29 -12.50
C ASN A 698 -25.03 -46.73 -11.75
N TYR A 699 -25.21 -46.22 -10.52
CA TYR A 699 -24.10 -45.78 -9.67
C TYR A 699 -23.21 -46.93 -9.18
N LEU A 700 -23.68 -48.18 -9.26
CA LEU A 700 -22.86 -49.36 -8.93
C LEU A 700 -21.73 -49.61 -9.94
N ALA A 701 -21.81 -49.06 -11.15
CA ALA A 701 -20.76 -49.17 -12.17
C ALA A 701 -19.39 -48.64 -11.71
N ARG A 702 -19.35 -47.85 -10.63
CA ARG A 702 -18.12 -47.28 -10.05
C ARG A 702 -17.41 -48.22 -9.07
N PHE A 703 -18.03 -49.33 -8.67
CA PHE A 703 -17.46 -50.29 -7.72
C PHE A 703 -16.99 -51.56 -8.45
N SER A 704 -15.87 -52.14 -7.97
CA SER A 704 -15.36 -53.41 -8.46
C SER A 704 -16.01 -54.59 -7.71
N GLY A 705 -16.01 -55.78 -8.32
CA GLY A 705 -16.71 -56.96 -7.79
C GLY A 705 -16.35 -57.37 -6.35
N LYS A 706 -15.15 -56.99 -5.87
CA LYS A 706 -14.69 -57.19 -4.47
C LYS A 706 -15.55 -56.49 -3.41
N THR A 707 -16.41 -55.56 -3.82
CA THR A 707 -17.22 -54.74 -2.90
C THR A 707 -18.49 -55.47 -2.44
N PHE A 708 -18.93 -56.46 -3.23
CA PHE A 708 -20.20 -57.16 -3.05
C PHE A 708 -20.00 -58.60 -2.57
N ASP A 709 -18.92 -58.86 -1.83
CA ASP A 709 -18.52 -60.19 -1.33
C ASP A 709 -19.32 -60.66 -0.10
N THR A 710 -20.32 -59.92 0.37
CA THR A 710 -21.13 -60.29 1.55
C THR A 710 -22.61 -60.39 1.22
N GLU A 711 -23.26 -61.48 1.65
CA GLU A 711 -24.68 -61.76 1.40
C GLU A 711 -25.60 -60.59 1.79
N GLU A 712 -25.38 -60.02 2.98
CA GLU A 712 -26.18 -58.90 3.50
C GLU A 712 -26.17 -57.66 2.58
N ILE A 713 -25.05 -57.40 1.90
CA ILE A 713 -24.92 -56.26 0.98
C ILE A 713 -25.74 -56.51 -0.29
N VAL A 714 -25.72 -57.75 -0.79
CA VAL A 714 -26.47 -58.15 -1.98
C VAL A 714 -27.97 -58.14 -1.68
N ASP A 715 -28.37 -58.69 -0.53
CA ASP A 715 -29.76 -58.67 -0.06
C ASP A 715 -30.33 -57.23 -0.01
N VAL A 716 -29.56 -56.26 0.53
CA VAL A 716 -29.96 -54.84 0.57
C VAL A 716 -30.16 -54.24 -0.83
N LEU A 717 -29.34 -54.62 -1.81
CA LEU A 717 -29.49 -54.16 -3.19
C LEU A 717 -30.69 -54.77 -3.89
N LEU A 718 -30.92 -56.06 -3.66
CA LEU A 718 -32.05 -56.79 -4.21
C LEU A 718 -33.39 -56.29 -3.66
N GLU A 719 -33.44 -55.96 -2.37
CA GLU A 719 -34.61 -55.36 -1.74
C GLU A 719 -34.93 -53.99 -2.35
N LYS A 720 -33.90 -53.20 -2.64
CA LYS A 720 -34.05 -51.83 -3.15
C LYS A 720 -34.28 -51.75 -4.66
N PHE A 721 -33.65 -52.64 -5.43
CA PHE A 721 -33.71 -52.69 -6.89
C PHE A 721 -34.05 -54.10 -7.39
N PRO A 722 -35.27 -54.59 -7.11
CA PRO A 722 -35.66 -55.97 -7.45
C PRO A 722 -35.56 -56.25 -8.96
N GLU A 723 -35.86 -55.26 -9.80
CA GLU A 723 -35.85 -55.36 -11.27
C GLU A 723 -34.43 -55.43 -11.89
N SER A 724 -33.37 -55.35 -11.08
CA SER A 724 -31.99 -55.30 -11.58
C SER A 724 -31.11 -56.42 -11.01
N GLN A 725 -31.74 -57.55 -10.67
CA GLN A 725 -31.12 -58.76 -10.18
C GLN A 725 -29.90 -59.20 -11.01
N GLU A 726 -30.05 -59.31 -12.33
CA GLU A 726 -28.95 -59.73 -13.20
C GLU A 726 -27.73 -58.80 -13.11
N TYR A 727 -27.96 -57.48 -13.11
CA TYR A 727 -26.91 -56.47 -13.03
C TYR A 727 -26.18 -56.45 -11.68
N ILE A 728 -26.87 -56.83 -10.60
CA ILE A 728 -26.29 -57.01 -9.27
C ILE A 728 -25.41 -58.27 -9.26
N PHE A 729 -25.93 -59.39 -9.77
CA PHE A 729 -25.22 -60.67 -9.83
C PHE A 729 -24.03 -60.68 -10.83
N GLU A 730 -24.03 -59.81 -11.83
CA GLU A 730 -22.82 -59.54 -12.65
C GLU A 730 -21.64 -59.03 -11.81
N ARG A 731 -21.93 -58.35 -10.70
CA ARG A 731 -20.94 -57.66 -9.85
C ARG A 731 -20.71 -58.33 -8.51
N ILE A 732 -21.45 -59.37 -8.12
CA ILE A 732 -21.13 -60.10 -6.89
C ILE A 732 -19.75 -60.75 -7.03
N GLY A 733 -18.97 -60.75 -5.96
CA GLY A 733 -17.62 -61.30 -6.01
C GLY A 733 -17.62 -62.83 -5.95
N ASP A 734 -16.47 -63.41 -6.31
CA ASP A 734 -16.34 -64.85 -6.56
C ASP A 734 -16.63 -65.69 -5.30
N ASN A 735 -16.38 -65.14 -4.11
CA ASN A 735 -16.69 -65.79 -2.83
C ASN A 735 -18.18 -66.13 -2.69
N LEU A 736 -19.08 -65.24 -3.15
CA LEU A 736 -20.52 -65.49 -3.11
C LEU A 736 -20.99 -66.35 -4.29
N LYS A 737 -20.36 -66.18 -5.47
CA LYS A 737 -20.64 -67.04 -6.64
C LYS A 737 -20.31 -68.52 -6.38
N ASN A 738 -19.33 -68.77 -5.51
CA ASN A 738 -18.92 -70.09 -5.04
C ASN A 738 -19.54 -70.48 -3.68
N ASN A 739 -20.48 -69.70 -3.15
CA ASN A 739 -21.23 -70.08 -1.94
C ASN A 739 -22.55 -70.78 -2.33
N TYR A 740 -22.61 -72.10 -2.10
CA TYR A 740 -23.78 -72.91 -2.43
C TYR A 740 -25.06 -72.45 -1.74
N ASP A 741 -25.02 -72.17 -0.44
CA ASP A 741 -26.21 -71.78 0.33
C ASP A 741 -26.78 -70.45 -0.15
N PHE A 742 -25.89 -69.47 -0.40
CA PHE A 742 -26.28 -68.18 -0.96
C PHE A 742 -26.85 -68.30 -2.38
N MET A 743 -26.14 -68.97 -3.28
CA MET A 743 -26.57 -69.11 -4.67
C MET A 743 -27.86 -69.93 -4.78
N SER A 744 -28.00 -71.01 -4.00
CA SER A 744 -29.20 -71.84 -3.96
C SER A 744 -30.42 -71.08 -3.46
N LYS A 745 -30.27 -70.28 -2.40
CA LYS A 745 -31.31 -69.37 -1.91
C LYS A 745 -31.83 -68.46 -3.03
N HIS A 746 -30.95 -67.78 -3.76
CA HIS A 746 -31.38 -66.80 -4.77
C HIS A 746 -31.81 -67.41 -6.11
N ILE A 747 -31.21 -68.52 -6.54
CA ILE A 747 -31.61 -69.24 -7.76
C ILE A 747 -32.99 -69.89 -7.61
N SER A 748 -33.32 -70.36 -6.40
CA SER A 748 -34.67 -70.87 -6.12
C SER A 748 -35.77 -69.83 -6.33
N LEU A 749 -35.42 -68.54 -6.19
CA LEU A 749 -36.30 -67.39 -6.38
C LEU A 749 -36.29 -66.86 -7.83
N ASN A 750 -35.15 -66.96 -8.53
CA ASN A 750 -35.02 -66.63 -9.94
C ASN A 750 -33.99 -67.53 -10.64
N LYS A 751 -34.47 -68.43 -11.51
CA LYS A 751 -33.64 -69.41 -12.23
C LYS A 751 -32.62 -68.79 -13.18
N ASP A 752 -32.87 -67.59 -13.71
CA ASP A 752 -31.96 -66.94 -14.67
C ASP A 752 -30.60 -66.56 -14.06
N LEU A 753 -30.51 -66.58 -12.71
CA LEU A 753 -29.29 -66.32 -11.97
C LEU A 753 -28.29 -67.49 -11.98
N GLU A 754 -28.69 -68.67 -12.45
CA GLU A 754 -27.84 -69.86 -12.57
C GLU A 754 -26.58 -69.58 -13.43
N ARG A 755 -26.68 -68.66 -14.40
CA ARG A 755 -25.56 -68.23 -15.25
C ARG A 755 -24.41 -67.53 -14.51
N PHE A 756 -24.65 -67.07 -13.27
CA PHE A 756 -23.66 -66.38 -12.45
C PHE A 756 -22.97 -67.28 -11.41
N ILE A 757 -23.34 -68.56 -11.34
CA ILE A 757 -22.67 -69.53 -10.48
C ILE A 757 -21.18 -69.62 -10.85
N GLY A 758 -20.32 -69.59 -9.84
CA GLY A 758 -18.90 -69.79 -10.05
C GLY A 758 -18.58 -71.27 -10.29
N ASP A 759 -17.51 -71.50 -11.06
CA ASP A 759 -17.18 -72.84 -11.59
C ASP A 759 -16.97 -73.90 -10.50
N GLU A 760 -16.59 -73.49 -9.29
CA GLU A 760 -16.33 -74.39 -8.16
C GLU A 760 -17.58 -75.10 -7.64
N ILE A 761 -18.77 -74.48 -7.71
CA ILE A 761 -20.00 -75.09 -7.21
C ILE A 761 -20.99 -75.44 -8.32
N LYS A 762 -20.66 -75.14 -9.57
CA LYS A 762 -21.54 -75.33 -10.73
C LYS A 762 -22.08 -76.76 -10.84
N TYR A 763 -21.25 -77.74 -10.52
CA TYR A 763 -21.63 -79.16 -10.52
C TYR A 763 -22.74 -79.51 -9.51
N LEU A 764 -22.91 -78.71 -8.44
CA LEU A 764 -23.95 -78.89 -7.42
C LEU A 764 -25.34 -78.40 -7.86
N PHE A 765 -25.43 -77.65 -8.97
CA PHE A 765 -26.67 -77.08 -9.51
C PHE A 765 -27.16 -77.79 -10.77
N THR A 766 -26.24 -78.40 -11.52
CA THR A 766 -26.58 -79.26 -12.66
C THR A 766 -27.24 -80.55 -12.18
N LYS A 767 -28.52 -80.74 -12.51
CA LYS A 767 -29.11 -82.08 -12.57
C LYS A 767 -28.50 -82.82 -13.76
N GLU A 768 -28.13 -84.08 -13.52
CA GLU A 768 -27.49 -85.01 -14.44
C GLU A 768 -27.98 -84.91 -15.89
N GLU A 769 -27.05 -84.72 -16.82
CA GLU A 769 -26.95 -85.55 -18.03
C GLU A 769 -25.51 -85.51 -18.58
N SER A 770 -25.09 -86.64 -19.13
CA SER A 770 -23.72 -87.17 -19.23
C SER A 770 -22.90 -86.74 -20.48
N ILE A 771 -21.59 -86.48 -20.25
CA ILE A 771 -20.34 -86.94 -20.94
C ILE A 771 -20.38 -87.08 -22.48
N ILE A 772 -19.46 -86.49 -23.29
CA ILE A 772 -18.16 -87.06 -23.71
C ILE A 772 -17.20 -85.99 -24.32
N GLN A 773 -15.93 -86.13 -23.95
CA GLN A 773 -14.70 -85.46 -24.41
C GLN A 773 -14.33 -85.70 -25.89
N LYS A 774 -13.60 -84.75 -26.50
CA LYS A 774 -12.24 -85.04 -27.02
C LYS A 774 -11.40 -83.78 -27.24
N ILE A 775 -10.20 -83.86 -26.69
CA ILE A 775 -9.02 -83.01 -26.87
C ILE A 775 -8.34 -83.39 -28.19
N ASP A 776 -7.83 -82.43 -28.95
CA ASP A 776 -6.42 -82.44 -29.38
C ASP A 776 -5.92 -81.07 -29.83
N ILE A 777 -4.65 -80.84 -29.50
CA ILE A 777 -3.82 -79.63 -29.60
C ILE A 777 -3.04 -79.66 -30.94
N VAL A 778 -2.39 -78.53 -31.29
CA VAL A 778 -1.21 -78.33 -32.19
C VAL A 778 -1.61 -77.75 -33.55
N VAL A 779 -1.05 -76.66 -34.11
CA VAL A 779 0.04 -75.72 -33.80
C VAL A 779 -0.10 -74.49 -34.71
N SER A 780 0.61 -73.42 -34.35
CA SER A 780 0.83 -72.15 -35.07
C SER A 780 0.84 -72.19 -36.61
N ASN A 781 0.40 -71.10 -37.24
CA ASN A 781 1.29 -70.30 -38.08
C ASN A 781 0.71 -68.91 -38.38
N GLU A 782 1.63 -67.94 -38.34
CA GLU A 782 1.51 -66.61 -38.92
C GLU A 782 1.14 -66.71 -40.41
N LYS A 783 0.30 -65.79 -40.89
CA LYS A 783 0.59 -65.06 -42.12
C LYS A 783 -0.22 -63.77 -42.26
N GLU A 784 0.59 -62.75 -42.51
CA GLU A 784 0.35 -61.42 -43.06
C GLU A 784 -0.91 -61.21 -43.91
N SER A 785 -1.47 -60.02 -43.66
CA SER A 785 -2.06 -59.07 -44.60
C SER A 785 -2.00 -59.41 -46.09
N ILE A 786 -3.14 -59.21 -46.77
CA ILE A 786 -3.28 -58.21 -47.84
C ILE A 786 -4.77 -57.84 -47.98
N THR A 787 -4.95 -56.53 -48.03
CA THR A 787 -6.08 -55.69 -48.44
C THR A 787 -7.21 -56.29 -49.27
N GLN A 788 -8.44 -55.95 -48.87
CA GLN A 788 -9.43 -55.42 -49.81
C GLN A 788 -9.98 -54.10 -49.26
N GLU A 789 -9.53 -53.01 -49.90
CA GLU A 789 -10.22 -51.73 -49.92
C GLU A 789 -11.62 -51.94 -50.48
N ALA A 790 -12.62 -51.46 -49.74
CA ALA A 790 -13.90 -51.07 -50.29
C ALA A 790 -14.11 -49.62 -49.87
N ASP A 791 -13.85 -48.72 -50.83
CA ASP A 791 -14.31 -47.35 -50.86
C ASP A 791 -15.77 -47.26 -50.41
N ASN A 792 -16.03 -46.34 -49.47
CA ASN A 792 -17.28 -45.62 -49.44
C ASN A 792 -16.99 -44.23 -48.86
N ASN A 793 -16.75 -43.30 -49.79
CA ASN A 793 -16.90 -41.86 -49.59
C ASN A 793 -18.16 -41.60 -48.74
N THR A 794 -17.97 -41.25 -47.48
CA THR A 794 -18.97 -40.50 -46.71
C THR A 794 -18.39 -39.12 -46.54
N ASP A 795 -18.92 -38.19 -47.32
CA ASP A 795 -18.51 -36.79 -47.31
C ASP A 795 -18.98 -36.16 -45.98
N PHE A 796 -18.19 -36.32 -44.92
CA PHE A 796 -18.52 -35.78 -43.58
C PHE A 796 -18.62 -34.25 -43.59
N GLU A 797 -18.11 -33.57 -44.63
CA GLU A 797 -18.30 -32.13 -44.82
C GLU A 797 -19.75 -31.80 -45.23
N ASP A 798 -20.43 -32.65 -45.99
CA ASP A 798 -21.83 -32.45 -46.35
C ASP A 798 -22.77 -32.59 -45.14
N LEU A 799 -22.40 -33.43 -44.16
CA LEU A 799 -23.10 -33.51 -42.86
C LEU A 799 -22.89 -32.26 -41.99
N ILE A 800 -21.77 -31.54 -42.17
CA ILE A 800 -21.55 -30.26 -41.50
C ILE A 800 -22.33 -29.15 -42.24
N LYS A 801 -22.39 -29.18 -43.58
CA LYS A 801 -23.21 -28.26 -44.38
C LYS A 801 -24.71 -28.33 -44.06
N SER A 802 -25.23 -29.52 -43.78
CA SER A 802 -26.65 -29.72 -43.43
C SER A 802 -26.99 -29.45 -41.95
N SER A 803 -26.02 -28.99 -41.16
CA SER A 803 -26.20 -28.73 -39.73
C SER A 803 -26.82 -27.36 -39.45
N GLU A 804 -27.64 -27.28 -38.39
CA GLU A 804 -28.19 -26.02 -37.87
C GLU A 804 -27.31 -25.51 -36.73
N ILE A 805 -26.89 -24.25 -36.79
CA ILE A 805 -26.13 -23.60 -35.71
C ILE A 805 -27.11 -22.89 -34.77
N VAL A 806 -27.09 -23.29 -33.50
CA VAL A 806 -27.95 -22.73 -32.45
C VAL A 806 -27.11 -22.19 -31.29
N ASP A 807 -27.68 -21.22 -30.58
CA ASP A 807 -27.13 -20.70 -29.33
C ASP A 807 -27.50 -21.63 -28.17
N PHE A 808 -26.50 -21.98 -27.37
CA PHE A 808 -26.64 -22.77 -26.15
C PHE A 808 -26.02 -22.01 -24.99
N THR A 809 -26.85 -21.60 -24.04
CA THR A 809 -26.37 -20.98 -22.80
C THR A 809 -25.77 -22.04 -21.89
N HIS A 810 -24.47 -21.92 -21.61
CA HIS A 810 -23.75 -22.82 -20.73
C HIS A 810 -24.31 -22.77 -19.31
N THR A 811 -24.76 -23.91 -18.80
CA THR A 811 -25.57 -24.02 -17.58
C THR A 811 -24.87 -23.57 -16.30
N GLU A 812 -23.53 -23.52 -16.29
CA GLU A 812 -22.74 -23.10 -15.11
C GLU A 812 -22.13 -21.70 -15.25
N THR A 813 -21.84 -21.24 -16.47
CA THR A 813 -21.11 -19.97 -16.70
C THR A 813 -21.99 -18.88 -17.29
N GLY A 814 -23.18 -19.21 -17.78
CA GLY A 814 -24.07 -18.28 -18.48
C GLY A 814 -23.56 -17.84 -19.87
N GLU A 815 -22.43 -18.37 -20.33
CA GLU A 815 -21.83 -18.04 -21.61
C GLU A 815 -22.64 -18.62 -22.76
N ILE A 816 -22.87 -17.84 -23.81
CA ILE A 816 -23.59 -18.28 -25.01
C ILE A 816 -22.58 -18.98 -25.93
N LEU A 817 -22.69 -20.31 -26.01
CA LEU A 817 -21.87 -21.15 -26.87
C LEU A 817 -22.62 -21.47 -28.17
N LYS A 818 -21.92 -21.45 -29.30
CA LYS A 818 -22.49 -21.89 -30.59
C LYS A 818 -22.38 -23.41 -30.72
N VAL A 819 -23.49 -24.06 -31.07
CA VAL A 819 -23.60 -25.51 -31.19
C VAL A 819 -24.17 -25.84 -32.55
N PHE A 820 -23.50 -26.70 -33.33
CA PHE A 820 -24.11 -27.21 -34.55
C PHE A 820 -24.81 -28.55 -34.28
N ARG A 821 -26.03 -28.67 -34.79
CA ARG A 821 -26.90 -29.85 -34.68
C ARG A 821 -27.15 -30.42 -36.06
N ILE A 822 -26.86 -31.71 -36.23
CA ILE A 822 -27.11 -32.41 -37.49
C ILE A 822 -28.52 -32.98 -37.42
N LYS A 823 -29.38 -32.56 -38.36
CA LYS A 823 -30.79 -33.03 -38.43
C LYS A 823 -30.89 -34.46 -38.95
N GLU A 824 -29.90 -34.90 -39.73
CA GLU A 824 -29.84 -36.23 -40.32
C GLU A 824 -29.24 -37.28 -39.37
N LYS A 825 -29.70 -38.53 -39.48
CA LYS A 825 -29.21 -39.64 -38.65
C LYS A 825 -27.76 -39.96 -39.05
N ILE A 826 -26.82 -39.70 -38.14
CA ILE A 826 -25.39 -39.98 -38.36
C ILE A 826 -25.16 -41.50 -38.35
N SER A 827 -24.96 -42.08 -39.54
CA SER A 827 -24.80 -43.53 -39.75
C SER A 827 -23.58 -44.13 -39.05
N ASN A 828 -22.50 -43.36 -38.85
CA ASN A 828 -21.34 -43.76 -38.07
C ASN A 828 -20.87 -42.65 -37.11
N PHE A 829 -21.60 -42.49 -36.00
CA PHE A 829 -21.34 -41.45 -34.99
C PHE A 829 -19.90 -41.48 -34.44
N LYS A 830 -19.32 -42.68 -34.24
CA LYS A 830 -17.98 -42.82 -33.67
C LYS A 830 -16.91 -42.32 -34.65
N ALA A 831 -17.05 -42.62 -35.95
CA ALA A 831 -16.16 -42.11 -36.98
C ALA A 831 -16.31 -40.59 -37.16
N PHE A 832 -17.54 -40.08 -37.20
CA PHE A 832 -17.82 -38.65 -37.32
C PHE A 832 -17.29 -37.84 -36.13
N ASN A 833 -17.57 -38.26 -34.88
CA ASN A 833 -17.06 -37.59 -33.69
C ASN A 833 -15.52 -37.60 -33.66
N LYS A 834 -14.88 -38.70 -34.09
CA LYS A 834 -13.41 -38.76 -34.21
C LYS A 834 -12.88 -37.81 -35.28
N TYR A 835 -13.58 -37.65 -36.40
CA TYR A 835 -13.24 -36.71 -37.48
C TYR A 835 -13.30 -35.25 -36.98
N VAL A 836 -14.42 -34.84 -36.37
CA VAL A 836 -14.67 -33.47 -35.92
C VAL A 836 -13.69 -33.05 -34.80
N ILE A 837 -13.37 -33.97 -33.87
CA ILE A 837 -12.34 -33.75 -32.83
C ILE A 837 -10.94 -33.68 -33.46
N LYS A 838 -10.58 -34.62 -34.35
CA LYS A 838 -9.25 -34.67 -34.99
C LYS A 838 -8.98 -33.42 -35.85
N LYS A 839 -10.02 -32.84 -36.46
CA LYS A 839 -9.93 -31.59 -37.24
C LYS A 839 -10.07 -30.32 -36.39
N GLU A 840 -10.23 -30.45 -35.07
CA GLU A 840 -10.43 -29.36 -34.11
C GLU A 840 -11.63 -28.46 -34.47
N ILE A 841 -12.70 -29.06 -34.97
CA ILE A 841 -13.91 -28.33 -35.40
C ILE A 841 -14.82 -28.10 -34.19
N ALA A 842 -15.12 -29.17 -33.45
CA ALA A 842 -16.05 -29.17 -32.32
C ALA A 842 -15.88 -30.44 -31.45
N TYR A 843 -16.56 -30.47 -30.30
CA TYR A 843 -16.72 -31.67 -29.49
C TYR A 843 -18.18 -31.92 -29.15
N TYR A 844 -18.57 -33.19 -29.05
CA TYR A 844 -19.94 -33.54 -28.73
C TYR A 844 -20.29 -33.25 -27.27
N SER A 845 -21.40 -32.55 -27.04
CA SER A 845 -21.99 -32.33 -25.72
C SER A 845 -23.36 -32.97 -25.64
N ARG A 846 -23.50 -33.93 -24.71
CA ARG A 846 -24.79 -34.55 -24.41
C ARG A 846 -25.79 -33.56 -23.79
N ILE A 847 -25.29 -32.54 -23.09
CA ILE A 847 -26.12 -31.52 -22.43
C ILE A 847 -26.67 -30.52 -23.46
N ALA A 848 -25.85 -30.13 -24.43
CA ALA A 848 -26.27 -29.22 -25.50
C ALA A 848 -27.05 -29.94 -26.64
N ASN A 849 -27.10 -31.27 -26.59
CA ASN A 849 -27.65 -32.16 -27.63
C ASN A 849 -27.10 -31.81 -29.03
N GLY A 850 -25.78 -31.69 -29.14
CA GLY A 850 -25.10 -31.26 -30.37
C GLY A 850 -23.59 -31.12 -30.18
N PHE A 851 -22.90 -30.61 -31.21
CA PHE A 851 -21.45 -30.42 -31.20
C PHE A 851 -21.11 -28.96 -30.86
N ILE A 852 -20.44 -28.72 -29.74
CA ILE A 852 -19.98 -27.39 -29.30
C ILE A 852 -18.78 -26.99 -30.15
N ILE A 853 -18.92 -25.87 -30.85
CA ILE A 853 -17.92 -25.37 -31.80
C ILE A 853 -16.66 -24.93 -31.06
N GLN A 854 -15.51 -25.44 -31.48
CA GLN A 854 -14.20 -25.03 -30.97
C GLN A 854 -13.49 -24.08 -31.94
N ASN A 855 -13.67 -24.28 -33.24
CA ASN A 855 -13.12 -23.42 -34.27
C ASN A 855 -14.23 -22.98 -35.24
N ILE A 856 -14.68 -21.74 -35.05
CA ILE A 856 -15.83 -21.18 -35.75
C ILE A 856 -15.53 -20.88 -37.23
N GLU A 857 -14.28 -20.57 -37.57
CA GLU A 857 -13.86 -20.31 -38.95
C GLU A 857 -14.00 -21.57 -39.80
N LYS A 858 -13.58 -22.73 -39.27
CA LYS A 858 -13.70 -24.02 -39.98
C LYS A 858 -15.16 -24.44 -40.22
N VAL A 859 -16.09 -24.02 -39.36
CA VAL A 859 -17.53 -24.28 -39.56
C VAL A 859 -18.13 -23.27 -40.54
N ALA A 860 -17.70 -22.01 -40.50
CA ALA A 860 -18.15 -20.94 -41.41
C ALA A 860 -17.74 -21.22 -42.86
N THR A 861 -16.51 -21.69 -43.11
CA THR A 861 -16.02 -22.02 -44.45
C THR A 861 -16.80 -23.19 -45.08
N VAL A 862 -17.31 -24.10 -44.24
CA VAL A 862 -18.06 -25.28 -44.70
C VAL A 862 -19.55 -24.99 -44.85
N THR A 863 -20.16 -24.21 -43.95
CA THR A 863 -21.62 -23.95 -43.94
C THR A 863 -22.08 -22.74 -44.77
N GLY A 864 -21.16 -21.85 -45.17
CA GLY A 864 -21.49 -20.66 -45.96
C GLY A 864 -22.41 -19.65 -45.25
N SER A 865 -22.57 -19.76 -43.92
CA SER A 865 -23.53 -18.97 -43.14
C SER A 865 -22.88 -17.76 -42.45
N THR A 866 -23.54 -16.59 -42.49
CA THR A 866 -23.16 -15.39 -41.75
C THR A 866 -23.51 -15.55 -40.27
N LEU A 867 -22.47 -15.64 -39.43
CA LEU A 867 -22.56 -15.99 -38.00
C LEU A 867 -22.88 -14.84 -37.04
N TYR A 868 -22.98 -13.61 -37.55
CA TYR A 868 -23.31 -12.43 -36.77
C TYR A 868 -24.76 -12.02 -37.04
N SER A 869 -25.48 -11.57 -36.01
CA SER A 869 -26.80 -10.98 -36.22
C SER A 869 -26.69 -9.75 -37.13
N GLN A 870 -27.73 -9.46 -37.91
CA GLN A 870 -27.78 -8.27 -38.78
C GLN A 870 -27.50 -6.98 -37.97
N GLU A 871 -27.97 -6.92 -36.72
CA GLU A 871 -27.67 -5.83 -35.77
C GLU A 871 -26.17 -5.68 -35.46
N LEU A 872 -25.43 -6.77 -35.26
CA LEU A 872 -23.98 -6.74 -35.08
C LEU A 872 -23.28 -6.31 -36.38
N MET A 873 -23.84 -6.72 -37.53
CA MET A 873 -23.60 -6.22 -38.89
C MET A 873 -23.55 -4.70 -38.99
N ASP A 874 -24.67 -4.11 -38.61
CA ASP A 874 -24.96 -2.69 -38.70
C ASP A 874 -24.15 -1.89 -37.66
N LEU A 875 -23.88 -2.47 -36.49
CA LEU A 875 -23.02 -1.87 -35.46
C LEU A 875 -21.55 -1.80 -35.93
N PHE A 876 -21.05 -2.83 -36.61
CA PHE A 876 -19.68 -2.88 -37.14
C PHE A 876 -19.50 -1.90 -38.31
N SER A 877 -20.47 -1.85 -39.22
CA SER A 877 -20.45 -0.96 -40.39
C SER A 877 -20.71 0.50 -40.04
N SER A 878 -21.38 0.80 -38.92
CA SER A 878 -21.54 2.16 -38.40
C SER A 878 -20.31 2.72 -37.66
N GLY A 879 -19.25 1.93 -37.49
CA GLY A 879 -17.98 2.37 -36.90
C GLY A 879 -18.04 2.71 -35.40
N LYS A 880 -19.13 2.37 -34.71
CA LYS A 880 -19.36 2.75 -33.29
C LYS A 880 -18.64 1.89 -32.25
N LEU A 881 -17.80 0.93 -32.68
CA LEU A 881 -17.09 0.02 -31.77
C LEU A 881 -15.62 0.39 -31.51
N PHE A 882 -15.16 1.57 -31.96
CA PHE A 882 -13.84 2.12 -31.65
C PHE A 882 -13.91 3.59 -31.23
#